data_AF-A0A3N5G711-F1
#
_entry.id   AF-A0A3N5G711-F1
#
_cell.length_a   1.000
_cell.length_b   1.000
_cell.length_c   1.000
_cell.angle_alpha   90.00
_cell.angle_beta   90.00
_cell.angle_gamma   90.00
#
_symmetry.space_group_name_H-M   'P 1'
#
loop_
_entity.id
_entity.type
_entity.pdbx_description
1 polymer ?
#
loop_
_entity_poly.entity_id
_entity_poly.type
_entity_poly.pdbx_seq_one_letter_code
_entity_poly.pdbx_strand_id
1 'polypeptide(L)'
;MDANGLRFWMWSERHDYALLDDCSYDAGQRLLTLERERELPVEEGRAGQAEQRLGELPWLRDAQGTLARWDVTDRVLRGFGVMEGSVPVPGTGAVQSPNDLAIDADQVVLLAFDAFVDIVDLRERFEPLRLEAPLIAGGETFVTSKIACDGLGNRWLLDRRHRLVARIRGRPWRTRAFVDFDPDTFRPAPENPDAPRIEVIGLELPSDVDFVLIAASRAGRVLLAGWGPDGRLSIHQIEVAADRLVLGAARELEGADHGHSMKWLDETQIAVRAGALDEALAYAVDSPDRPLQVVGARYPLRRAQPGPFVQSQDWPPHYPCEPEALPDDYPRIQSRPLVPLSWRAARSEGRASGRVIDGGAFGMTWHRMYVEAAVPAGCGVVVELAALDEDIVPVDADFHPHFVGEPAMMPTLAVETPRATWLRAASEIPHHPGLLPCPSVAQRAGLYCVLVQRADRQLRSLCGRWLHLRLRLLGNGRESPEIAAIRIYGARYSYVGRYLPELYRDEAVFDRAATGRATRHDFLERFVDLFEGELTRWEDLAVDARVLTHPASCPEGALPWLAGFTGLRTPPALPAERTRAWLASGAERARRRGTLSGLQLALDIATGGAVSRGAVIVVEDFRLRRTVATLLGVDMGRDDDPLLPGLVVSGNSFVGDTLILGDETVEREFLAAFLPEALEASVGGAAAEELIESFYARTAHRATVLVHEELDAAVARLVEAIVEEEAPAHVDVKLIAARQPLLVGIASLVEVDTYLREPPAVRVARIDISRIGRGDVIEGGAAFDWRLEAGV
;
A
#
# COMPACT_ATOMS: atom_id res chain seq x y z
N MET A 1 -7.35 27.96 -20.11
CA MET A 1 -7.02 28.85 -21.24
C MET A 1 -5.69 29.49 -20.91
N ASP A 2 -4.85 29.76 -21.91
CA ASP A 2 -3.61 30.51 -21.70
C ASP A 2 -3.87 32.03 -21.61
N ALA A 3 -2.82 32.82 -21.44
CA ALA A 3 -2.83 34.28 -21.33
C ALA A 3 -3.37 34.95 -22.61
N ASN A 4 -3.26 34.28 -23.76
CA ASN A 4 -3.82 34.72 -25.04
C ASN A 4 -5.29 34.30 -25.22
N GLY A 5 -5.88 33.58 -24.25
CA GLY A 5 -7.25 33.09 -24.27
C GLY A 5 -7.46 31.79 -25.06
N LEU A 6 -6.40 31.09 -25.43
CA LEU A 6 -6.49 29.85 -26.19
C LEU A 6 -7.00 28.73 -25.31
N ARG A 7 -7.85 27.89 -25.88
CA ARG A 7 -8.29 26.65 -25.24
C ARG A 7 -7.30 25.55 -25.60
N PHE A 8 -7.15 24.61 -24.67
CA PHE A 8 -6.51 23.36 -24.99
C PHE A 8 -7.49 22.22 -24.78
N TRP A 9 -7.23 21.14 -25.49
CA TRP A 9 -7.90 19.87 -25.34
C TRP A 9 -6.84 18.82 -25.01
N MET A 10 -7.24 17.80 -24.26
CA MET A 10 -6.32 16.81 -23.69
C MET A 10 -6.81 15.39 -23.95
N TRP A 11 -5.85 14.51 -24.22
CA TRP A 11 -5.98 13.06 -24.07
C TRP A 11 -5.06 12.62 -22.94
N SER A 12 -5.62 12.11 -21.86
CA SER A 12 -4.86 11.62 -20.70
C SER A 12 -5.49 10.40 -20.03
N GLU A 13 -6.80 10.20 -20.16
CA GLU A 13 -7.55 9.13 -19.50
C GLU A 13 -7.83 7.95 -20.45
N ARG A 14 -8.16 6.75 -19.91
CA ARG A 14 -8.48 5.58 -20.73
C ARG A 14 -9.56 5.86 -21.77
N HIS A 15 -10.61 6.60 -21.38
CA HIS A 15 -11.74 6.91 -22.27
C HIS A 15 -11.37 7.86 -23.41
N ASP A 16 -10.22 8.52 -23.34
CA ASP A 16 -9.73 9.41 -24.39
C ASP A 16 -9.19 8.61 -25.58
N TYR A 17 -8.85 7.34 -25.40
CA TYR A 17 -8.32 6.47 -26.45
C TYR A 17 -9.41 5.52 -26.98
N ALA A 18 -9.83 5.74 -28.22
CA ALA A 18 -10.90 4.97 -28.85
C ALA A 18 -10.47 3.56 -29.23
N LEU A 19 -9.24 3.39 -29.74
CA LEU A 19 -8.65 2.09 -30.09
C LEU A 19 -7.24 1.99 -29.52
N LEU A 20 -6.90 0.80 -29.04
CA LEU A 20 -5.57 0.40 -28.59
C LEU A 20 -5.23 -0.92 -29.30
N ASP A 21 -4.11 -0.97 -29.99
CA ASP A 21 -3.60 -2.13 -30.73
C ASP A 21 -2.13 -2.32 -30.35
N ASP A 22 -1.78 -3.48 -29.78
CA ASP A 22 -0.48 -3.73 -29.13
C ASP A 22 -0.06 -2.62 -28.12
N CYS A 23 -1.05 -1.95 -27.53
CA CYS A 23 -0.90 -0.90 -26.53
C CYS A 23 -1.80 -1.20 -25.32
N SER A 24 -1.33 -0.86 -24.13
CA SER A 24 -2.10 -0.95 -22.89
C SER A 24 -2.14 0.40 -22.18
N TYR A 25 -3.21 0.64 -21.42
CA TYR A 25 -3.37 1.84 -20.62
C TYR A 25 -3.44 1.44 -19.14
N ASP A 26 -2.49 1.91 -18.34
CA ASP A 26 -2.47 1.73 -16.89
C ASP A 26 -3.33 2.80 -16.23
N ALA A 27 -4.48 2.42 -15.68
CA ALA A 27 -5.38 3.34 -14.99
C ALA A 27 -4.85 3.85 -13.63
N GLY A 28 -3.98 3.09 -12.97
CA GLY A 28 -3.37 3.49 -11.70
C GLY A 28 -2.30 4.55 -11.89
N GLN A 29 -1.52 4.45 -12.96
CA GLN A 29 -0.46 5.42 -13.29
C GLN A 29 -0.89 6.48 -14.31
N ARG A 30 -2.04 6.29 -14.98
CA ARG A 30 -2.53 7.11 -16.10
C ARG A 30 -1.56 7.17 -17.28
N LEU A 31 -0.98 6.03 -17.63
CA LEU A 31 0.03 5.93 -18.69
C LEU A 31 -0.46 5.05 -19.82
N LEU A 32 -0.29 5.52 -21.06
CA LEU A 32 -0.36 4.71 -22.27
C LEU A 32 1.02 4.15 -22.58
N THR A 33 1.13 2.82 -22.69
CA THR A 33 2.37 2.09 -22.96
C THR A 33 2.17 1.02 -24.04
N LEU A 34 3.26 0.45 -24.54
CA LEU A 34 3.22 -0.76 -25.37
C LEU A 34 2.79 -1.97 -24.54
N GLU A 35 2.01 -2.84 -25.14
CA GLU A 35 1.62 -4.10 -24.52
C GLU A 35 2.86 -4.97 -24.27
N ARG A 36 2.81 -5.77 -23.20
CA ARG A 36 3.90 -6.70 -22.87
C ARG A 36 3.73 -7.95 -23.71
N GLU A 37 4.76 -8.31 -24.47
CA GLU A 37 4.74 -9.49 -25.33
C GLU A 37 5.26 -10.71 -24.56
N ARG A 38 4.43 -11.75 -24.42
CA ARG A 38 4.86 -13.07 -23.95
C ARG A 38 4.18 -14.15 -24.78
N GLU A 39 4.97 -15.00 -25.44
CA GLU A 39 4.46 -16.23 -26.04
C GLU A 39 4.05 -17.21 -24.93
N LEU A 40 2.85 -17.79 -25.05
CA LEU A 40 2.38 -18.82 -24.13
C LEU A 40 3.16 -20.11 -24.39
N PRO A 41 3.85 -20.66 -23.37
CA PRO A 41 4.52 -21.92 -23.56
C PRO A 41 3.46 -23.04 -23.68
N VAL A 42 3.58 -23.89 -24.70
CA VAL A 42 2.73 -25.06 -24.91
C VAL A 42 3.58 -26.32 -24.78
N GLU A 43 3.08 -27.33 -24.08
CA GLU A 43 3.74 -28.64 -23.95
C GLU A 43 2.71 -29.74 -24.22
N GLU A 44 3.07 -30.73 -25.05
CA GLU A 44 2.24 -31.91 -25.31
C GLU A 44 2.30 -32.89 -24.13
N GLY A 45 1.17 -33.47 -23.71
CA GLY A 45 1.12 -34.51 -22.67
C GLY A 45 1.09 -34.01 -21.21
N ARG A 46 0.80 -32.71 -20.97
CA ARG A 46 0.71 -32.10 -19.63
C ARG A 46 -0.18 -32.87 -18.64
N ALA A 47 -1.32 -33.38 -19.10
CA ALA A 47 -2.32 -34.03 -18.25
C ALA A 47 -1.76 -35.23 -17.45
N GLY A 48 -1.01 -36.12 -18.12
CA GLY A 48 -0.52 -37.35 -17.49
C GLY A 48 0.57 -37.12 -16.44
N GLN A 49 1.37 -36.07 -16.59
CA GLN A 49 2.43 -35.74 -15.65
C GLN A 49 1.93 -34.94 -14.43
N ALA A 50 0.84 -34.19 -14.58
CA ALA A 50 0.33 -33.32 -13.52
C ALA A 50 -0.13 -34.11 -12.30
N GLU A 51 -0.84 -35.23 -12.49
CA GLU A 51 -1.32 -36.08 -11.40
C GLU A 51 -0.18 -36.70 -10.60
N GLN A 52 0.88 -37.15 -11.28
CA GLN A 52 2.09 -37.66 -10.64
C GLN A 52 2.74 -36.59 -9.75
N ARG A 53 2.86 -35.36 -10.26
CA ARG A 53 3.49 -34.24 -9.53
C ARG A 53 2.63 -33.71 -8.39
N LEU A 54 1.31 -33.80 -8.48
CA LEU A 54 0.41 -33.47 -7.37
C LEU A 54 0.58 -34.42 -6.18
N GLY A 55 0.96 -35.68 -6.45
CA GLY A 55 1.25 -36.70 -5.44
C GLY A 55 2.62 -36.60 -4.79
N GLU A 56 3.51 -35.75 -5.30
CA GLU A 56 4.82 -35.52 -4.69
C GLU A 56 4.70 -34.60 -3.47
N LEU A 57 5.32 -34.99 -2.36
CA LEU A 57 5.28 -34.22 -1.12
C LEU A 57 6.18 -32.98 -1.21
N PRO A 58 5.68 -31.80 -0.80
CA PRO A 58 6.49 -30.60 -0.79
C PRO A 58 7.60 -30.68 0.26
N TRP A 59 8.72 -30.01 -0.03
CA TRP A 59 9.72 -29.71 0.99
C TRP A 59 9.22 -28.58 1.88
N LEU A 60 9.66 -28.56 3.13
CA LEU A 60 9.40 -27.48 4.07
C LEU A 60 10.65 -26.60 4.21
N ARG A 61 10.46 -25.31 4.49
CA ARG A 61 11.53 -24.38 4.85
C ARG A 61 11.11 -23.55 6.06
N ASP A 62 11.96 -23.51 7.07
CA ASP A 62 11.76 -22.73 8.29
C ASP A 62 12.25 -21.27 8.12
N ALA A 63 11.99 -20.44 9.14
CA ALA A 63 12.40 -19.04 9.17
C ALA A 63 13.93 -18.83 9.20
N GLN A 64 14.71 -19.86 9.53
CA GLN A 64 16.17 -19.85 9.59
C GLN A 64 16.77 -20.26 8.23
N GLY A 65 15.93 -20.68 7.29
CA GLY A 65 16.30 -21.09 5.95
C GLY A 65 16.78 -22.54 5.84
N THR A 66 16.64 -23.35 6.90
CA THR A 66 16.89 -24.79 6.83
C THR A 66 15.71 -25.50 6.18
N LEU A 67 15.97 -26.67 5.59
CA LEU A 67 15.02 -27.39 4.77
C LEU A 67 14.64 -28.71 5.44
N ALA A 68 13.43 -29.19 5.18
CA ALA A 68 13.02 -30.52 5.58
C ALA A 68 12.26 -31.24 4.46
N ARG A 69 12.44 -32.56 4.39
CA ARG A 69 11.75 -33.43 3.44
C ARG A 69 11.32 -34.72 4.13
N TRP A 70 10.21 -35.28 3.68
CA TRP A 70 9.74 -36.58 4.16
C TRP A 70 10.66 -37.70 3.70
N ASP A 71 11.12 -38.54 4.63
CA ASP A 71 11.87 -39.75 4.32
C ASP A 71 10.92 -40.94 4.26
N VAL A 72 10.80 -41.56 3.09
CA VAL A 72 9.89 -42.69 2.86
C VAL A 72 10.35 -43.97 3.57
N THR A 73 11.67 -44.12 3.80
CA THR A 73 12.25 -45.31 4.43
C THR A 73 12.07 -45.26 5.94
N ASP A 74 12.44 -44.15 6.57
CA ASP A 74 12.34 -43.97 8.03
C ASP A 74 10.95 -43.49 8.48
N ARG A 75 10.09 -43.08 7.55
CA ARG A 75 8.75 -42.51 7.79
C ARG A 75 8.75 -41.37 8.81
N VAL A 76 9.69 -40.45 8.62
CA VAL A 76 9.89 -39.27 9.48
C VAL A 76 10.31 -38.08 8.63
N LEU A 77 9.98 -36.87 9.08
CA LEU A 77 10.50 -35.66 8.46
C LEU A 77 11.98 -35.51 8.83
N ARG A 78 12.84 -35.30 7.83
CA ARG A 78 14.29 -35.08 8.06
C ARG A 78 14.70 -33.67 7.67
N GLY A 79 15.27 -32.94 8.63
CA GLY A 79 15.85 -31.62 8.48
C GLY A 79 17.29 -31.67 7.94
N PHE A 80 17.66 -30.70 7.12
CA PHE A 80 18.97 -30.61 6.48
C PHE A 80 19.26 -29.16 6.03
N GLY A 81 20.51 -28.90 5.64
CA GLY A 81 20.94 -27.62 5.06
C GLY A 81 21.99 -26.87 5.88
N VAL A 82 22.24 -27.29 7.13
CA VAL A 82 23.26 -26.68 8.01
C VAL A 82 24.59 -27.44 7.91
N MET A 83 24.54 -28.75 8.10
CA MET A 83 25.70 -29.65 8.00
C MET A 83 25.43 -30.79 7.02
N GLU A 84 26.48 -31.51 6.63
CA GLU A 84 26.34 -32.72 5.80
C GLU A 84 25.44 -33.77 6.49
N GLY A 85 24.65 -34.47 5.68
CA GLY A 85 23.62 -35.40 6.14
C GLY A 85 22.29 -34.72 6.49
N SER A 86 21.37 -35.51 7.03
CA SER A 86 20.08 -35.05 7.52
C SER A 86 19.78 -35.63 8.90
N VAL A 87 18.98 -34.92 9.68
CA VAL A 87 18.58 -35.31 11.05
C VAL A 87 17.07 -35.49 11.13
N PRO A 88 16.55 -36.45 11.92
CA PRO A 88 15.11 -36.57 12.12
C PRO A 88 14.58 -35.39 12.92
N VAL A 89 13.43 -34.85 12.51
CA VAL A 89 12.70 -33.80 13.23
C VAL A 89 11.86 -34.46 14.32
N PRO A 90 12.09 -34.16 15.62
CA PRO A 90 11.35 -34.77 16.72
C PRO A 90 9.83 -34.64 16.59
N GLY A 91 9.09 -35.67 17.02
CA GLY A 91 7.62 -35.65 17.01
C GLY A 91 6.93 -35.86 15.65
N THR A 92 7.69 -35.98 14.54
CA THR A 92 7.13 -36.10 13.18
C THR A 92 7.06 -37.53 12.62
N GLY A 93 7.47 -38.54 13.39
CA GLY A 93 7.46 -39.94 12.94
C GLY A 93 6.04 -40.49 12.81
N ALA A 94 5.74 -41.16 11.69
CA ALA A 94 4.40 -41.68 11.42
C ALA A 94 4.41 -43.11 10.84
N VAL A 95 3.27 -43.80 10.97
CA VAL A 95 3.13 -45.17 10.45
C VAL A 95 2.93 -45.19 8.93
N GLN A 96 2.38 -44.14 8.34
CA GLN A 96 2.11 -44.04 6.91
C GLN A 96 2.70 -42.74 6.34
N SER A 97 2.78 -42.63 5.02
CA SER A 97 3.16 -41.36 4.39
C SER A 97 2.01 -40.36 4.48
N PRO A 98 2.30 -39.07 4.72
CA PRO A 98 1.29 -38.02 4.70
C PRO A 98 0.79 -37.75 3.27
N ASN A 99 -0.39 -37.13 3.17
CA ASN A 99 -1.00 -36.66 1.93
C ASN A 99 -0.43 -35.29 1.50
N ASP A 100 -0.11 -34.44 2.48
CA ASP A 100 0.51 -33.14 2.27
C ASP A 100 1.23 -32.66 3.54
N LEU A 101 2.11 -31.66 3.37
CA LEU A 101 2.89 -31.07 4.44
C LEU A 101 2.84 -29.54 4.37
N ALA A 102 2.79 -28.87 5.51
CA ALA A 102 2.92 -27.41 5.58
C ALA A 102 3.61 -26.95 6.86
N ILE A 103 4.08 -25.70 6.86
CA ILE A 103 4.58 -24.99 8.04
C ILE A 103 3.91 -23.62 8.10
N ASP A 104 3.45 -23.23 9.29
CA ASP A 104 2.83 -21.92 9.52
C ASP A 104 3.83 -20.86 9.98
N ALA A 105 3.36 -19.62 10.15
CA ALA A 105 4.19 -18.49 10.57
C ALA A 105 4.77 -18.67 11.98
N ASP A 106 4.09 -19.44 12.82
CA ASP A 106 4.50 -19.78 14.18
C ASP A 106 5.51 -20.93 14.23
N GLN A 107 5.98 -21.44 13.08
CA GLN A 107 6.90 -22.58 12.97
C GLN A 107 6.28 -23.90 13.48
N VAL A 108 4.96 -24.04 13.31
CA VAL A 108 4.25 -25.28 13.56
C VAL A 108 4.10 -26.06 12.26
N VAL A 109 4.54 -27.31 12.29
CA VAL A 109 4.49 -28.26 11.16
C VAL A 109 3.16 -28.99 11.19
N LEU A 110 2.53 -29.11 10.03
CA LEU A 110 1.32 -29.88 9.82
C LEU A 110 1.60 -31.06 8.90
N LEU A 111 1.21 -32.26 9.35
CA LEU A 111 1.25 -33.49 8.57
C LEU A 111 -0.19 -33.98 8.35
N ALA A 112 -0.67 -33.91 7.10
CA ALA A 112 -2.01 -34.36 6.74
C ALA A 112 -2.05 -35.86 6.44
N PHE A 113 -3.07 -36.56 6.95
CA PHE A 113 -3.37 -37.95 6.64
C PHE A 113 -4.86 -38.12 6.31
N ASP A 114 -5.27 -39.34 5.95
CA ASP A 114 -6.64 -39.62 5.53
C ASP A 114 -7.70 -39.34 6.61
N ALA A 115 -7.38 -39.56 7.88
CA ALA A 115 -8.35 -39.47 8.98
C ALA A 115 -7.95 -38.48 10.09
N PHE A 116 -6.77 -37.85 10.00
CA PHE A 116 -6.28 -36.93 11.03
C PHE A 116 -5.20 -35.99 10.47
N VAL A 117 -4.91 -34.93 11.22
CA VAL A 117 -3.78 -34.03 10.97
C VAL A 117 -2.93 -33.97 12.24
N ASP A 118 -1.65 -34.32 12.13
CA ASP A 118 -0.69 -34.16 13.23
C ASP A 118 -0.07 -32.76 13.19
N ILE A 119 0.01 -32.13 14.35
CA ILE A 119 0.54 -30.77 14.56
C ILE A 119 1.74 -30.86 15.49
N VAL A 120 2.90 -30.42 15.00
CA VAL A 120 4.18 -30.49 15.71
C VAL A 120 4.81 -29.10 15.79
N ASP A 121 5.07 -28.61 17.00
CA ASP A 121 5.71 -27.32 17.21
C ASP A 121 7.23 -27.45 17.24
N LEU A 122 7.94 -26.82 16.30
CA LEU A 122 9.41 -26.83 16.27
C LEU A 122 10.04 -26.13 17.47
N ARG A 123 9.27 -25.32 18.20
CA ARG A 123 9.73 -24.64 19.42
C ARG A 123 9.41 -25.39 20.71
N GLU A 124 8.80 -26.57 20.59
CA GLU A 124 8.39 -27.40 21.74
C GLU A 124 7.51 -26.64 22.76
N ARG A 125 6.73 -25.63 22.33
CA ARG A 125 5.83 -24.89 23.24
C ARG A 125 4.68 -25.78 23.69
N PHE A 126 4.32 -26.80 22.90
CA PHE A 126 3.30 -27.81 23.23
C PHE A 126 3.72 -29.19 22.68
N GLU A 127 3.29 -30.26 23.34
CA GLU A 127 3.52 -31.64 22.88
C GLU A 127 2.85 -31.92 21.54
N PRO A 128 3.43 -32.77 20.66
CA PRO A 128 2.81 -33.16 19.39
C PRO A 128 1.35 -33.58 19.56
N LEU A 129 0.47 -32.99 18.75
CA LEU A 129 -0.98 -33.16 18.90
C LEU A 129 -1.60 -33.75 17.63
N ARG A 130 -2.44 -34.77 17.80
CA ARG A 130 -3.27 -35.33 16.74
C ARG A 130 -4.65 -34.70 16.73
N LEU A 131 -5.05 -34.14 15.59
CA LEU A 131 -6.41 -33.68 15.34
C LEU A 131 -7.16 -34.69 14.48
N GLU A 132 -8.14 -35.37 15.08
CA GLU A 132 -9.02 -36.27 14.35
C GLU A 132 -9.89 -35.51 13.35
N ALA A 133 -10.01 -36.04 12.14
CA ALA A 133 -10.84 -35.44 11.11
C ALA A 133 -12.34 -35.60 11.44
N PRO A 134 -13.16 -34.57 11.23
CA PRO A 134 -14.57 -34.62 11.55
C PRO A 134 -15.33 -35.55 10.59
N LEU A 135 -16.42 -36.14 11.10
CA LEU A 135 -17.40 -36.84 10.26
C LEU A 135 -18.14 -35.82 9.40
N ILE A 136 -18.30 -36.15 8.11
CA ILE A 136 -19.04 -35.34 7.14
C ILE A 136 -20.42 -35.97 6.86
N ALA A 137 -21.26 -35.24 6.12
CA ALA A 137 -22.58 -35.72 5.74
C ALA A 137 -22.47 -37.05 4.98
N GLY A 138 -23.20 -38.07 5.43
CA GLY A 138 -23.11 -39.44 4.90
C GLY A 138 -22.27 -40.41 5.74
N GLY A 139 -21.65 -39.95 6.83
CA GLY A 139 -20.88 -40.81 7.75
C GLY A 139 -19.46 -41.12 7.28
N GLU A 140 -19.01 -40.54 6.17
CA GLU A 140 -17.61 -40.55 5.74
C GLU A 140 -16.78 -39.58 6.59
N THR A 141 -15.46 -39.71 6.52
CA THR A 141 -14.50 -38.85 7.23
C THR A 141 -13.89 -37.84 6.26
N PHE A 142 -13.70 -36.59 6.71
CA PHE A 142 -13.00 -35.57 5.93
C PHE A 142 -11.55 -35.99 5.62
N VAL A 143 -11.13 -35.94 4.36
CA VAL A 143 -9.81 -36.39 3.89
C VAL A 143 -9.00 -35.18 3.45
N THR A 144 -7.94 -34.85 4.19
CA THR A 144 -7.09 -33.70 3.84
C THR A 144 -6.17 -34.06 2.68
N SER A 145 -6.35 -33.40 1.53
CA SER A 145 -5.52 -33.57 0.33
C SER A 145 -4.46 -32.49 0.17
N LYS A 146 -4.74 -31.24 0.58
CA LYS A 146 -3.77 -30.12 0.57
C LYS A 146 -3.93 -29.19 1.77
N ILE A 147 -2.84 -28.58 2.21
CA ILE A 147 -2.77 -27.63 3.33
C ILE A 147 -2.21 -26.28 2.85
N ALA A 148 -2.80 -25.17 3.31
CA ALA A 148 -2.22 -23.84 3.20
C ALA A 148 -2.31 -23.09 4.53
N CYS A 149 -1.24 -22.41 4.93
CA CYS A 149 -1.19 -21.59 6.13
C CYS A 149 -1.01 -20.12 5.74
N ASP A 150 -1.83 -19.24 6.30
CA ASP A 150 -1.72 -17.78 6.10
C ASP A 150 -0.82 -17.11 7.15
N GLY A 151 -0.50 -15.83 6.92
CA GLY A 151 0.31 -15.04 7.85
C GLY A 151 -0.44 -14.56 9.10
N LEU A 152 -1.75 -14.81 9.18
CA LEU A 152 -2.61 -14.45 10.32
C LEU A 152 -2.82 -15.63 11.28
N GLY A 153 -2.20 -16.79 11.01
CA GLY A 153 -2.28 -17.99 11.83
C GLY A 153 -3.45 -18.92 11.50
N ASN A 154 -4.21 -18.68 10.41
CA ASN A 154 -5.20 -19.64 9.93
C ASN A 154 -4.54 -20.75 9.11
N ARG A 155 -5.00 -21.98 9.34
CA ARG A 155 -4.52 -23.19 8.67
C ARG A 155 -5.69 -23.82 7.92
N TRP A 156 -5.64 -23.75 6.59
CA TRP A 156 -6.69 -24.15 5.67
C TRP A 156 -6.41 -25.54 5.11
N LEU A 157 -7.46 -26.35 5.01
CA LEU A 157 -7.42 -27.75 4.54
C LEU A 157 -8.38 -27.90 3.36
N LEU A 158 -7.91 -28.54 2.30
CA LEU A 158 -8.72 -28.91 1.13
C LEU A 158 -8.98 -30.42 1.16
N ASP A 159 -10.22 -30.82 0.92
CA ASP A 159 -10.63 -32.20 0.65
C ASP A 159 -11.07 -32.31 -0.82
N ARG A 160 -10.15 -32.80 -1.66
CA ARG A 160 -10.40 -33.05 -3.08
C ARG A 160 -11.48 -34.11 -3.31
N ARG A 161 -11.53 -35.14 -2.46
CA ARG A 161 -12.43 -36.30 -2.64
C ARG A 161 -13.89 -35.92 -2.43
N HIS A 162 -14.18 -35.19 -1.37
CA HIS A 162 -15.53 -34.79 -1.00
C HIS A 162 -15.89 -33.36 -1.45
N ARG A 163 -14.92 -32.61 -1.99
CA ARG A 163 -15.06 -31.21 -2.42
C ARG A 163 -15.48 -30.30 -1.26
N LEU A 164 -14.75 -30.42 -0.15
CA LEU A 164 -14.97 -29.63 1.06
C LEU A 164 -13.71 -28.85 1.42
N VAL A 165 -13.90 -27.77 2.17
CA VAL A 165 -12.81 -26.99 2.76
C VAL A 165 -13.00 -26.97 4.27
N ALA A 166 -11.91 -27.07 5.01
CA ALA A 166 -11.93 -26.94 6.46
C ALA A 166 -10.84 -25.98 6.93
N ARG A 167 -10.94 -25.53 8.18
CA ARG A 167 -9.89 -24.76 8.86
C ARG A 167 -9.61 -25.37 10.22
N ILE A 168 -8.35 -25.37 10.62
CA ILE A 168 -7.98 -25.68 12.00
C ILE A 168 -8.18 -24.43 12.85
N ARG A 169 -9.08 -24.52 13.83
CA ARG A 169 -9.37 -23.47 14.81
C ARG A 169 -8.97 -23.90 16.20
N GLY A 170 -8.65 -22.94 17.05
CA GLY A 170 -8.28 -23.15 18.44
C GLY A 170 -6.77 -23.16 18.66
N ARG A 171 -6.36 -23.06 19.92
CA ARG A 171 -4.96 -22.94 20.31
C ARG A 171 -4.55 -24.12 21.20
N PRO A 172 -3.49 -24.86 20.83
CA PRO A 172 -2.90 -25.83 21.73
C PRO A 172 -2.46 -25.16 23.02
N TRP A 173 -2.58 -25.86 24.13
CA TRP A 173 -2.01 -25.35 25.36
C TRP A 173 -0.51 -25.46 25.37
N ARG A 174 0.13 -24.41 25.88
CA ARG A 174 1.55 -24.46 26.14
C ARG A 174 1.85 -25.47 27.24
N THR A 175 2.88 -26.28 27.04
CA THR A 175 3.50 -27.10 28.08
C THR A 175 3.94 -26.17 29.20
N ARG A 176 3.23 -26.20 30.33
CA ARG A 176 3.59 -25.43 31.54
C ARG A 176 4.61 -26.24 32.33
N ALA A 177 5.54 -25.55 32.98
CA ALA A 177 6.31 -26.17 34.07
C ALA A 177 5.30 -26.69 35.11
N PHE A 178 5.41 -27.98 35.43
CA PHE A 178 4.47 -28.76 36.24
C PHE A 178 3.89 -27.94 37.42
N VAL A 179 2.56 -27.76 37.39
CA VAL A 179 1.80 -27.41 38.59
C VAL A 179 0.99 -28.66 38.92
N ASP A 180 1.48 -29.43 39.90
CA ASP A 180 0.70 -30.52 40.46
C ASP A 180 -0.47 -29.91 41.25
N PHE A 181 -1.68 -30.13 40.74
CA PHE A 181 -2.89 -29.70 41.44
C PHE A 181 -3.34 -30.80 42.40
N ASP A 182 -3.71 -30.40 43.62
CA ASP A 182 -4.34 -31.29 44.58
C ASP A 182 -5.68 -31.83 44.01
N PRO A 183 -6.06 -33.09 44.24
CA PRO A 183 -7.31 -33.69 43.73
C PRO A 183 -8.58 -32.87 44.02
N ASP A 184 -8.60 -32.09 45.10
CA ASP A 184 -9.76 -31.27 45.48
C ASP A 184 -9.78 -29.88 44.81
N THR A 185 -8.81 -29.57 43.96
CA THR A 185 -8.74 -28.29 43.25
C THR A 185 -9.84 -28.20 42.19
N PHE A 186 -10.76 -27.24 42.34
CA PHE A 186 -11.77 -26.97 41.34
C PHE A 186 -11.12 -26.54 40.02
N ARG A 187 -11.40 -27.29 38.94
CA ARG A 187 -10.84 -27.04 37.61
C ARG A 187 -11.92 -26.81 36.56
N PRO A 188 -11.70 -25.89 35.61
CA PRO A 188 -12.62 -25.71 34.48
C PRO A 188 -12.77 -27.02 33.68
N ALA A 189 -13.98 -27.31 33.20
CA ALA A 189 -14.30 -28.45 32.35
C ALA A 189 -15.18 -27.99 31.16
N PRO A 190 -14.69 -28.07 29.90
CA PRO A 190 -13.36 -28.52 29.50
C PRO A 190 -12.31 -27.53 30.01
N GLU A 191 -11.15 -28.08 30.32
CA GLU A 191 -10.10 -27.26 30.90
C GLU A 191 -9.54 -26.29 29.83
N ASN A 192 -9.40 -26.72 28.55
CA ASN A 192 -9.12 -25.84 27.41
C ASN A 192 -10.41 -25.55 26.63
N PRO A 193 -11.07 -24.40 26.84
CA PRO A 193 -12.30 -24.06 26.11
C PRO A 193 -12.05 -23.77 24.61
N ASP A 194 -10.80 -23.49 24.20
CA ASP A 194 -10.42 -23.21 22.81
C ASP A 194 -9.46 -24.29 22.27
N ALA A 195 -9.77 -25.56 22.55
CA ALA A 195 -8.98 -26.68 22.06
C ALA A 195 -8.93 -26.69 20.51
N PRO A 196 -7.74 -27.00 19.93
CA PRO A 196 -7.56 -27.05 18.49
C PRO A 196 -8.42 -28.18 17.89
N ARG A 197 -9.10 -27.88 16.79
CA ARG A 197 -10.03 -28.78 16.11
C ARG A 197 -10.14 -28.43 14.64
N ILE A 198 -10.49 -29.41 13.82
CA ILE A 198 -10.78 -29.22 12.40
C ILE A 198 -12.26 -28.83 12.27
N GLU A 199 -12.53 -27.65 11.71
CA GLU A 199 -13.87 -27.12 11.48
C GLU A 199 -14.14 -27.08 9.97
N VAL A 200 -15.12 -27.86 9.50
CA VAL A 200 -15.54 -27.85 8.08
C VAL A 200 -16.29 -26.55 7.79
N ILE A 201 -15.89 -25.89 6.71
CA ILE A 201 -16.47 -24.64 6.25
C ILE A 201 -17.58 -25.00 5.26
N GLY A 202 -18.78 -24.43 5.47
CA GLY A 202 -19.92 -24.58 4.58
C GLY A 202 -19.75 -23.78 3.28
N LEU A 203 -18.74 -24.14 2.48
CA LEU A 203 -18.42 -23.54 1.18
C LEU A 203 -18.88 -24.49 0.08
N GLU A 204 -19.76 -24.02 -0.81
CA GLU A 204 -20.22 -24.82 -1.94
C GLU A 204 -19.19 -24.77 -3.07
N LEU A 205 -18.50 -25.90 -3.31
CA LEU A 205 -17.55 -26.04 -4.41
C LEU A 205 -18.29 -26.58 -5.67
N PRO A 206 -18.09 -25.94 -6.85
CA PRO A 206 -18.65 -26.41 -8.12
C PRO A 206 -18.32 -27.88 -8.43
N SER A 207 -19.28 -28.61 -8.99
CA SER A 207 -19.11 -30.05 -9.24
C SER A 207 -18.35 -30.40 -10.51
N ASP A 208 -18.23 -29.44 -11.42
CA ASP A 208 -17.56 -29.51 -12.72
C ASP A 208 -16.06 -29.17 -12.65
N VAL A 209 -15.59 -28.71 -11.48
CA VAL A 209 -14.19 -28.36 -11.23
C VAL A 209 -13.58 -29.35 -10.23
N ASP A 210 -12.44 -29.94 -10.60
CA ASP A 210 -11.63 -30.78 -9.70
C ASP A 210 -10.63 -29.89 -8.94
N PHE A 211 -10.96 -29.54 -7.69
CA PHE A 211 -10.11 -28.69 -6.85
C PHE A 211 -8.88 -29.44 -6.34
N VAL A 212 -7.72 -29.04 -6.86
CA VAL A 212 -6.43 -29.73 -6.63
C VAL A 212 -5.44 -28.95 -5.79
N LEU A 213 -5.60 -27.63 -5.69
CA LEU A 213 -4.63 -26.74 -5.02
C LEU A 213 -5.31 -25.74 -4.10
N ILE A 214 -4.58 -25.37 -3.05
CA ILE A 214 -4.93 -24.28 -2.13
C ILE A 214 -3.67 -23.46 -1.83
N ALA A 215 -3.78 -22.14 -1.81
CA ALA A 215 -2.70 -21.24 -1.39
C ALA A 215 -3.24 -20.08 -0.57
N ALA A 216 -2.50 -19.69 0.45
CA ALA A 216 -2.86 -18.58 1.32
C ALA A 216 -1.74 -17.53 1.38
N SER A 217 -2.11 -16.24 1.39
CA SER A 217 -1.18 -15.11 1.45
C SER A 217 -0.88 -14.70 2.90
N ARG A 218 0.08 -13.79 3.10
CA ARG A 218 0.38 -13.29 4.45
C ARG A 218 -0.76 -12.44 5.02
N ALA A 219 -1.47 -11.69 4.17
CA ALA A 219 -2.65 -10.93 4.55
C ALA A 219 -3.94 -11.77 4.71
N GLY A 220 -3.88 -13.11 4.61
CA GLY A 220 -5.05 -13.98 4.80
C GLY A 220 -5.92 -14.17 3.55
N ARG A 221 -5.44 -13.82 2.35
CA ARG A 221 -6.15 -14.12 1.10
C ARG A 221 -5.98 -15.59 0.77
N VAL A 222 -7.07 -16.31 0.52
CA VAL A 222 -7.03 -17.74 0.18
C VAL A 222 -7.55 -17.97 -1.22
N LEU A 223 -6.79 -18.72 -2.01
CA LEU A 223 -7.16 -19.16 -3.34
C LEU A 223 -7.29 -20.67 -3.37
N LEU A 224 -8.39 -21.14 -3.94
CA LEU A 224 -8.57 -22.52 -4.39
C LEU A 224 -8.33 -22.56 -5.90
N ALA A 225 -7.60 -23.56 -6.38
CA ALA A 225 -7.45 -23.76 -7.81
C ALA A 225 -7.84 -25.18 -8.21
N GLY A 226 -8.52 -25.29 -9.35
CA GLY A 226 -9.04 -26.55 -9.84
C GLY A 226 -9.06 -26.66 -11.35
N TRP A 227 -9.04 -27.89 -11.84
CA TRP A 227 -9.08 -28.21 -13.26
C TRP A 227 -10.53 -28.33 -13.73
N GLY A 228 -10.86 -27.62 -14.79
CA GLY A 228 -12.10 -27.86 -15.54
C GLY A 228 -12.04 -29.17 -16.32
N PRO A 229 -13.15 -29.59 -16.96
CA PRO A 229 -13.21 -30.83 -17.74
C PRO A 229 -12.23 -30.82 -18.94
N ASP A 230 -11.85 -29.63 -19.39
CA ASP A 230 -10.92 -29.34 -20.48
C ASP A 230 -9.45 -29.38 -20.05
N GLY A 231 -9.17 -29.54 -18.75
CA GLY A 231 -7.83 -29.46 -18.15
C GLY A 231 -7.33 -28.04 -17.83
N ARG A 232 -8.10 -27.02 -18.22
CA ARG A 232 -7.82 -25.60 -17.93
C ARG A 232 -7.86 -25.35 -16.42
N LEU A 233 -6.87 -24.62 -15.92
CA LEU A 233 -6.79 -24.28 -14.50
C LEU A 233 -7.55 -22.97 -14.24
N SER A 234 -8.44 -23.00 -13.26
CA SER A 234 -9.14 -21.81 -12.76
C SER A 234 -8.84 -21.60 -11.28
N ILE A 235 -8.78 -20.33 -10.86
CA ILE A 235 -8.68 -19.93 -9.46
C ILE A 235 -9.99 -19.34 -8.97
N HIS A 236 -10.28 -19.57 -7.69
CA HIS A 236 -11.39 -19.00 -6.95
C HIS A 236 -10.87 -18.42 -5.64
N GLN A 237 -11.22 -17.18 -5.34
CA GLN A 237 -10.88 -16.56 -4.07
C GLN A 237 -11.95 -16.86 -3.02
N ILE A 238 -11.54 -17.21 -1.81
CA ILE A 238 -12.48 -17.26 -0.68
C ILE A 238 -12.67 -15.82 -0.20
N GLU A 239 -13.91 -15.35 -0.25
CA GLU A 239 -14.32 -13.99 0.12
C GLU A 239 -15.24 -14.03 1.34
N VAL A 240 -15.31 -12.91 2.07
CA VAL A 240 -16.26 -12.74 3.17
C VAL A 240 -17.43 -11.89 2.68
N ALA A 241 -18.62 -12.49 2.62
CA ALA A 241 -19.86 -11.80 2.26
C ALA A 241 -20.91 -12.04 3.35
N ALA A 242 -21.44 -10.96 3.94
CA ALA A 242 -22.45 -11.01 5.01
C ALA A 242 -22.07 -11.96 6.17
N ASP A 243 -20.85 -11.83 6.68
CA ASP A 243 -20.25 -12.65 7.75
C ASP A 243 -20.16 -14.15 7.45
N ARG A 244 -20.25 -14.54 6.17
CA ARG A 244 -20.05 -15.92 5.70
C ARG A 244 -18.93 -15.97 4.66
N LEU A 245 -18.23 -17.10 4.64
CA LEU A 245 -17.25 -17.37 3.60
C LEU A 245 -17.99 -17.83 2.34
N VAL A 246 -17.70 -17.18 1.21
CA VAL A 246 -18.25 -17.51 -0.10
C VAL A 246 -17.13 -17.72 -1.10
N LEU A 247 -17.41 -18.50 -2.15
CA LEU A 247 -16.46 -18.76 -3.22
C LEU A 247 -16.65 -17.68 -4.30
N GLY A 248 -15.61 -16.91 -4.56
CA GLY A 248 -15.58 -15.92 -5.63
C GLY A 248 -15.71 -16.55 -7.01
N ALA A 249 -15.97 -15.70 -8.00
CA ALA A 249 -16.13 -16.13 -9.39
C ALA A 249 -14.88 -16.86 -9.91
N ALA A 250 -15.09 -17.87 -10.74
CA ALA A 250 -14.01 -18.60 -11.41
C ALA A 250 -13.20 -17.67 -12.31
N ARG A 251 -11.87 -17.77 -12.22
CA ARG A 251 -10.95 -17.02 -13.08
C ARG A 251 -9.96 -17.97 -13.70
N GLU A 252 -10.14 -18.24 -15.00
CA GLU A 252 -9.25 -19.08 -15.78
C GLU A 252 -7.86 -18.44 -15.92
N LEU A 253 -6.81 -19.24 -15.78
CA LEU A 253 -5.41 -18.84 -15.94
C LEU A 253 -4.90 -19.28 -17.31
N GLU A 254 -4.59 -18.32 -18.18
CA GLU A 254 -4.16 -18.64 -19.54
C GLU A 254 -2.78 -19.33 -19.56
N GLY A 255 -2.68 -20.46 -20.26
CA GLY A 255 -1.43 -21.22 -20.42
C GLY A 255 -1.01 -22.09 -19.23
N ALA A 256 -1.75 -22.05 -18.11
CA ALA A 256 -1.48 -22.86 -16.90
C ALA A 256 -2.29 -24.17 -16.84
N ASP A 257 -2.64 -24.74 -17.99
CA ASP A 257 -3.37 -26.02 -18.08
C ASP A 257 -2.68 -27.10 -17.25
N HIS A 258 -3.48 -27.82 -16.45
CA HIS A 258 -3.00 -28.83 -15.50
C HIS A 258 -1.90 -28.33 -14.54
N GLY A 259 -1.99 -27.07 -14.07
CA GLY A 259 -1.11 -26.57 -13.02
C GLY A 259 -1.17 -27.43 -11.76
N HIS A 260 0.00 -27.75 -11.20
CA HIS A 260 0.19 -28.72 -10.11
C HIS A 260 0.81 -28.10 -8.85
N SER A 261 1.16 -26.81 -8.86
CA SER A 261 1.62 -26.11 -7.67
C SER A 261 1.35 -24.61 -7.80
N MET A 262 0.93 -23.98 -6.69
CA MET A 262 0.58 -22.57 -6.64
C MET A 262 1.12 -21.94 -5.35
N LYS A 263 1.78 -20.79 -5.46
CA LYS A 263 2.26 -19.99 -4.32
C LYS A 263 2.08 -18.50 -4.61
N TRP A 264 1.83 -17.72 -3.57
CA TRP A 264 1.86 -16.26 -3.66
C TRP A 264 3.30 -15.78 -3.82
N LEU A 265 3.52 -14.88 -4.79
CA LEU A 265 4.78 -14.14 -4.98
C LEU A 265 4.81 -12.91 -4.08
N ASP A 266 3.67 -12.21 -4.03
CA ASP A 266 3.38 -11.08 -3.16
C ASP A 266 1.86 -11.07 -2.82
N GLU A 267 1.30 -9.97 -2.28
CA GLU A 267 -0.13 -9.89 -1.92
C GLU A 267 -1.07 -9.76 -3.13
N THR A 268 -0.51 -9.57 -4.33
CA THR A 268 -1.22 -9.26 -5.58
C THR A 268 -0.97 -10.29 -6.68
N GLN A 269 0.12 -11.04 -6.61
CA GLN A 269 0.54 -11.98 -7.65
C GLN A 269 0.75 -13.40 -7.11
N ILE A 270 0.38 -14.37 -7.93
CA ILE A 270 0.66 -15.79 -7.71
C ILE A 270 1.61 -16.33 -8.78
N ALA A 271 2.42 -17.32 -8.40
CA ALA A 271 3.19 -18.17 -9.29
C ALA A 271 2.56 -19.58 -9.35
N VAL A 272 2.49 -20.13 -10.56
CA VAL A 272 1.96 -21.45 -10.85
C VAL A 272 2.99 -22.27 -11.60
N ARG A 273 3.22 -23.52 -11.17
CA ARG A 273 3.94 -24.52 -11.97
C ARG A 273 2.93 -25.33 -12.77
N ALA A 274 3.10 -25.37 -14.09
CA ALA A 274 2.27 -26.15 -15.00
C ALA A 274 3.19 -26.96 -15.94
N GLY A 275 2.94 -28.27 -16.06
CA GLY A 275 3.76 -29.16 -16.89
C GLY A 275 5.26 -29.13 -16.55
N ALA A 276 6.11 -29.60 -17.47
CA ALA A 276 7.57 -29.58 -17.41
C ALA A 276 8.19 -28.24 -17.84
N LEU A 277 7.47 -27.13 -17.70
CA LEU A 277 7.99 -25.83 -18.04
C LEU A 277 9.24 -25.50 -17.22
N ASP A 278 10.26 -24.97 -17.90
CA ASP A 278 11.48 -24.43 -17.30
C ASP A 278 11.25 -23.05 -16.66
N GLU A 279 9.99 -22.67 -16.44
CA GLU A 279 9.59 -21.43 -15.78
C GLU A 279 8.28 -21.60 -15.00
N ALA A 280 8.08 -20.75 -13.99
CA ALA A 280 6.79 -20.55 -13.36
C ALA A 280 6.00 -19.46 -14.08
N LEU A 281 4.70 -19.67 -14.21
CA LEU A 281 3.77 -18.69 -14.78
C LEU A 281 3.24 -17.81 -13.64
N ALA A 282 3.36 -16.49 -13.80
CA ALA A 282 2.90 -15.54 -12.78
C ALA A 282 1.63 -14.83 -13.24
N TYR A 283 0.69 -14.58 -12.33
CA TYR A 283 -0.60 -13.94 -12.63
C TYR A 283 -0.92 -12.88 -11.59
N ALA A 284 -1.40 -11.72 -12.04
CA ALA A 284 -1.94 -10.69 -11.15
C ALA A 284 -3.38 -11.04 -10.78
N VAL A 285 -3.59 -11.42 -9.51
CA VAL A 285 -4.87 -11.95 -9.03
C VAL A 285 -5.99 -10.94 -9.17
N ASP A 286 -5.73 -9.64 -9.10
CA ASP A 286 -6.76 -8.59 -9.18
C ASP A 286 -6.94 -7.98 -10.58
N SER A 287 -6.28 -8.53 -11.62
CA SER A 287 -6.40 -7.99 -12.98
C SER A 287 -7.85 -8.03 -13.52
N PRO A 288 -8.31 -7.04 -14.30
CA PRO A 288 -9.61 -7.13 -14.97
C PRO A 288 -9.68 -8.20 -16.07
N ASP A 289 -8.54 -8.76 -16.50
CA ASP A 289 -8.48 -9.67 -17.65
C ASP A 289 -9.28 -10.97 -17.43
N ARG A 290 -9.93 -11.44 -18.50
CA ARG A 290 -10.72 -12.68 -18.54
C ARG A 290 -10.48 -13.37 -19.91
N PRO A 291 -9.68 -14.45 -19.99
CA PRO A 291 -8.94 -15.13 -18.90
C PRO A 291 -7.79 -14.28 -18.35
N LEU A 292 -7.27 -14.66 -17.18
CA LEU A 292 -6.13 -14.00 -16.56
C LEU A 292 -4.88 -14.20 -17.41
N GLN A 293 -4.28 -13.07 -17.82
CA GLN A 293 -3.07 -13.03 -18.63
C GLN A 293 -1.82 -13.27 -17.78
N VAL A 294 -0.83 -13.94 -18.37
CA VAL A 294 0.46 -14.17 -17.70
C VAL A 294 1.21 -12.84 -17.58
N VAL A 295 1.73 -12.54 -16.38
CA VAL A 295 2.58 -11.37 -16.15
C VAL A 295 3.82 -11.47 -17.04
N GLY A 296 4.19 -10.35 -17.69
CA GLY A 296 5.32 -10.31 -18.63
C GLY A 296 6.71 -10.58 -18.03
N ALA A 297 6.83 -10.68 -16.70
CA ALA A 297 8.07 -11.07 -16.02
C ALA A 297 8.27 -12.61 -16.12
N ARG A 298 9.48 -13.04 -16.48
CA ARG A 298 9.82 -14.47 -16.58
C ARG A 298 10.42 -14.96 -15.27
N TYR A 299 9.93 -16.10 -14.76
CA TYR A 299 10.38 -16.73 -13.51
C TYR A 299 11.03 -18.08 -13.80
N PRO A 300 12.31 -18.13 -14.21
CA PRO A 300 12.97 -19.35 -14.63
C PRO A 300 13.16 -20.35 -13.48
N LEU A 301 12.92 -21.63 -13.77
CA LEU A 301 13.06 -22.76 -12.86
C LEU A 301 14.37 -23.52 -13.12
N ARG A 302 15.51 -22.85 -12.90
CA ARG A 302 16.84 -23.45 -13.17
C ARG A 302 17.07 -24.69 -12.30
N ARG A 303 17.22 -25.85 -12.94
CA ARG A 303 17.45 -27.17 -12.30
C ARG A 303 16.39 -27.52 -11.25
N ALA A 304 15.16 -27.07 -11.44
CA ALA A 304 14.08 -27.40 -10.52
C ALA A 304 13.77 -28.90 -10.57
N GLN A 305 13.56 -29.52 -9.41
CA GLN A 305 13.03 -30.88 -9.37
C GLN A 305 11.59 -30.88 -9.91
N PRO A 306 11.12 -31.98 -10.56
CA PRO A 306 9.69 -32.18 -10.76
C PRO A 306 9.02 -32.16 -9.37
N GLY A 307 7.87 -31.50 -9.26
CA GLY A 307 7.13 -31.40 -8.00
C GLY A 307 6.68 -30.00 -7.61
N PRO A 308 6.13 -29.82 -6.40
CA PRO A 308 5.60 -28.54 -5.95
C PRO A 308 6.70 -27.53 -5.55
N PHE A 309 6.28 -26.29 -5.32
CA PHE A 309 7.10 -25.30 -4.61
C PHE A 309 7.38 -25.73 -3.16
N VAL A 310 8.43 -25.17 -2.57
CA VAL A 310 8.74 -25.36 -1.14
C VAL A 310 7.65 -24.67 -0.30
N GLN A 311 7.11 -25.38 0.68
CA GLN A 311 6.16 -24.85 1.63
C GLN A 311 6.89 -24.06 2.71
N SER A 312 6.63 -22.75 2.73
CA SER A 312 7.16 -21.80 3.70
C SER A 312 6.27 -20.56 3.75
N GLN A 313 6.58 -19.69 4.71
CA GLN A 313 5.99 -18.36 4.85
C GLN A 313 6.91 -17.25 4.28
N ASP A 314 8.02 -17.63 3.65
CA ASP A 314 9.04 -16.72 3.10
C ASP A 314 8.65 -16.19 1.72
N TRP A 315 8.97 -14.92 1.46
CA TRP A 315 8.90 -14.33 0.13
C TRP A 315 10.29 -13.87 -0.36
N PRO A 316 10.61 -14.08 -1.64
CA PRO A 316 9.84 -14.82 -2.65
C PRO A 316 9.78 -16.34 -2.35
N PRO A 317 8.78 -17.08 -2.87
CA PRO A 317 8.68 -18.52 -2.66
C PRO A 317 9.87 -19.27 -3.24
N HIS A 318 10.25 -20.40 -2.66
CA HIS A 318 11.36 -21.23 -3.13
C HIS A 318 10.89 -22.44 -3.94
N TYR A 319 11.75 -22.96 -4.82
CA TYR A 319 11.57 -24.25 -5.48
C TYR A 319 12.74 -25.20 -5.19
N PRO A 320 12.47 -26.53 -5.04
CA PRO A 320 13.54 -27.51 -4.85
C PRO A 320 14.42 -27.63 -6.10
N CYS A 321 15.74 -27.77 -5.91
CA CYS A 321 16.69 -27.91 -7.01
C CYS A 321 17.35 -29.29 -6.98
N GLU A 322 17.74 -29.78 -8.16
CA GLU A 322 18.67 -30.92 -8.23
C GLU A 322 20.01 -30.55 -7.59
N PRO A 323 20.68 -31.48 -6.90
CA PRO A 323 21.98 -31.22 -6.28
C PRO A 323 23.00 -30.71 -7.31
N GLU A 324 23.61 -29.56 -7.02
CA GLU A 324 24.73 -29.00 -7.77
C GLU A 324 26.02 -29.26 -6.99
N ALA A 325 26.92 -30.06 -7.55
CA ALA A 325 28.27 -30.20 -7.01
C ALA A 325 29.05 -28.92 -7.35
N LEU A 326 29.03 -27.98 -6.41
CA LEU A 326 29.90 -26.81 -6.45
C LEU A 326 31.28 -27.22 -5.88
N PRO A 327 32.37 -26.49 -6.21
CA PRO A 327 33.66 -26.67 -5.53
C PRO A 327 33.49 -26.59 -4.00
N ASP A 328 34.34 -27.28 -3.25
CA ASP A 328 34.21 -27.45 -1.78
C ASP A 328 34.04 -26.14 -0.99
N ASP A 329 34.44 -25.00 -1.57
CA ASP A 329 34.30 -23.66 -0.98
C ASP A 329 32.88 -23.06 -1.05
N TYR A 330 31.94 -23.67 -1.78
CA TYR A 330 30.58 -23.15 -1.96
C TYR A 330 29.50 -24.04 -1.32
N PRO A 331 28.49 -23.45 -0.65
CA PRO A 331 27.39 -24.20 -0.07
C PRO A 331 26.58 -24.91 -1.15
N ARG A 332 26.23 -26.19 -0.93
CA ARG A 332 25.38 -26.95 -1.84
C ARG A 332 24.00 -26.28 -1.93
N ILE A 333 23.64 -25.79 -3.11
CA ILE A 333 22.33 -25.17 -3.35
C ILE A 333 21.28 -26.27 -3.54
N GLN A 334 20.35 -26.37 -2.59
CA GLN A 334 19.28 -27.39 -2.60
C GLN A 334 17.90 -26.81 -2.90
N SER A 335 17.70 -25.50 -2.70
CA SER A 335 16.52 -24.75 -3.15
C SER A 335 16.96 -23.37 -3.64
N ARG A 336 16.15 -22.75 -4.51
CA ARG A 336 16.38 -21.38 -5.00
C ARG A 336 15.13 -20.53 -4.84
N PRO A 337 15.27 -19.23 -4.52
CA PRO A 337 14.14 -18.31 -4.52
C PRO A 337 13.63 -18.10 -5.95
N LEU A 338 12.32 -17.98 -6.09
CA LEU A 338 11.64 -17.71 -7.36
C LEU A 338 11.69 -16.21 -7.65
N VAL A 339 12.75 -15.77 -8.32
CA VAL A 339 13.00 -14.36 -8.64
C VAL A 339 12.78 -14.14 -10.14
N PRO A 340 12.11 -13.05 -10.54
CA PRO A 340 11.93 -12.76 -11.96
C PRO A 340 13.27 -12.36 -12.60
N LEU A 341 13.46 -12.73 -13.86
CA LEU A 341 14.50 -12.09 -14.68
C LEU A 341 14.16 -10.61 -14.84
N SER A 342 15.16 -9.73 -14.75
CA SER A 342 14.99 -8.29 -14.96
C SER A 342 14.67 -7.90 -16.42
N TRP A 343 14.35 -8.86 -17.28
CA TRP A 343 13.98 -8.63 -18.67
C TRP A 343 12.47 -8.39 -18.77
N ARG A 344 12.10 -7.13 -19.01
CA ARG A 344 10.77 -6.77 -19.49
C ARG A 344 10.73 -7.09 -21.00
N ALA A 345 9.70 -7.80 -21.44
CA ALA A 345 9.41 -7.99 -22.86
C ALA A 345 8.24 -7.06 -23.23
N ALA A 346 8.52 -6.00 -23.97
CA ALA A 346 7.51 -5.09 -24.52
C ALA A 346 7.42 -5.33 -26.03
N ARG A 347 6.25 -5.14 -26.63
CA ARG A 347 6.11 -5.05 -28.08
C ARG A 347 7.08 -4.01 -28.65
N SER A 348 7.52 -4.20 -29.89
CA SER A 348 8.40 -3.24 -30.58
C SER A 348 7.63 -2.07 -31.20
N GLU A 349 6.35 -2.25 -31.51
CA GLU A 349 5.45 -1.24 -32.03
C GLU A 349 4.04 -1.46 -31.48
N GLY A 350 3.29 -0.37 -31.31
CA GLY A 350 1.88 -0.40 -30.98
C GLY A 350 1.20 0.88 -31.46
N ARG A 351 -0.12 0.82 -31.63
CA ARG A 351 -0.92 1.92 -32.18
C ARG A 351 -2.09 2.26 -31.26
N ALA A 352 -2.38 3.55 -31.17
CA ALA A 352 -3.56 4.04 -30.47
C ALA A 352 -4.26 5.13 -31.28
N SER A 353 -5.58 5.22 -31.18
CA SER A 353 -6.34 6.35 -31.73
C SER A 353 -7.02 7.12 -30.61
N GLY A 354 -6.95 8.45 -30.67
CA GLY A 354 -7.64 9.31 -29.73
C GLY A 354 -9.11 9.52 -30.12
N ARG A 355 -9.93 9.93 -29.15
CA ARG A 355 -11.26 10.48 -29.40
C ARG A 355 -11.14 11.74 -30.28
N VAL A 356 -12.13 11.95 -31.11
CA VAL A 356 -12.22 13.14 -31.97
C VAL A 356 -12.50 14.37 -31.10
N ILE A 357 -11.86 15.49 -31.42
CA ILE A 357 -12.06 16.77 -30.74
C ILE A 357 -12.79 17.74 -31.67
N ASP A 358 -13.82 18.40 -31.13
CA ASP A 358 -14.47 19.55 -31.76
C ASP A 358 -13.84 20.87 -31.25
N GLY A 359 -13.18 21.60 -32.16
CA GLY A 359 -12.64 22.94 -31.92
C GLY A 359 -13.71 24.04 -31.88
N GLY A 360 -14.91 23.77 -32.39
CA GLY A 360 -16.08 24.64 -32.36
C GLY A 360 -16.14 25.71 -33.46
N ALA A 361 -15.10 25.85 -34.29
CA ALA A 361 -15.03 26.86 -35.35
C ALA A 361 -14.54 26.27 -36.68
N PHE A 362 -15.21 26.63 -37.78
CA PHE A 362 -14.81 26.28 -39.14
C PHE A 362 -13.49 26.97 -39.51
N GLY A 363 -12.60 26.25 -40.21
CA GLY A 363 -11.30 26.75 -40.64
C GLY A 363 -10.33 27.05 -39.50
N MET A 364 -10.59 26.51 -38.30
CA MET A 364 -9.78 26.76 -37.11
C MET A 364 -8.35 26.27 -37.30
N THR A 365 -7.36 27.14 -37.09
CA THR A 365 -5.94 26.76 -37.12
C THR A 365 -5.49 26.23 -35.76
N TRP A 366 -4.98 25.00 -35.75
CA TRP A 366 -4.38 24.39 -34.56
C TRP A 366 -2.98 24.95 -34.30
N HIS A 367 -2.62 25.10 -33.03
CA HIS A 367 -1.45 25.85 -32.61
C HIS A 367 -0.27 24.96 -32.21
N ARG A 368 -0.13 24.66 -30.92
CA ARG A 368 0.95 23.85 -30.34
C ARG A 368 0.39 22.57 -29.74
N MET A 369 1.23 21.55 -29.77
CA MET A 369 1.04 20.31 -29.05
C MET A 369 2.10 20.16 -27.98
N TYR A 370 1.66 19.85 -26.77
CA TYR A 370 2.48 19.44 -25.65
C TYR A 370 2.27 17.94 -25.41
N VAL A 371 3.36 17.20 -25.24
CA VAL A 371 3.34 15.77 -24.95
C VAL A 371 4.10 15.56 -23.66
N GLU A 372 3.40 15.16 -22.59
CA GLU A 372 4.00 14.70 -21.36
C GLU A 372 4.27 13.19 -21.51
N ALA A 373 5.54 12.83 -21.71
CA ALA A 373 5.94 11.46 -21.95
C ALA A 373 7.31 11.11 -21.32
N ALA A 374 7.49 9.84 -21.00
CA ALA A 374 8.79 9.22 -20.83
C ALA A 374 9.14 8.45 -22.12
N VAL A 375 10.18 8.89 -22.82
CA VAL A 375 10.71 8.28 -24.03
C VAL A 375 12.16 7.81 -23.77
N PRO A 376 12.35 6.56 -23.33
CA PRO A 376 13.67 5.99 -23.05
C PRO A 376 14.60 5.92 -24.28
N ALA A 377 15.83 5.47 -24.06
CA ALA A 377 16.80 5.32 -25.15
C ALA A 377 16.39 4.20 -26.11
N GLY A 378 16.42 4.51 -27.40
CA GLY A 378 15.93 3.55 -28.41
C GLY A 378 14.40 3.47 -28.50
N CYS A 379 13.66 4.39 -27.88
CA CYS A 379 12.20 4.50 -28.04
C CYS A 379 11.81 5.78 -28.80
N GLY A 380 10.58 5.83 -29.28
CA GLY A 380 10.02 7.00 -29.96
C GLY A 380 8.50 6.99 -29.98
N VAL A 381 7.91 8.16 -30.19
CA VAL A 381 6.47 8.32 -30.37
C VAL A 381 6.24 9.12 -31.64
N VAL A 382 5.38 8.61 -32.53
CA VAL A 382 4.85 9.37 -33.67
C VAL A 382 3.42 9.77 -33.33
N VAL A 383 3.17 11.07 -33.36
CA VAL A 383 1.85 11.66 -33.18
C VAL A 383 1.37 12.19 -34.53
N GLU A 384 0.32 11.58 -35.06
CA GLU A 384 -0.25 11.95 -36.35
C GLU A 384 -1.58 12.68 -36.13
N LEU A 385 -1.69 13.85 -36.75
CA LEU A 385 -2.85 14.74 -36.61
C LEU A 385 -3.47 14.99 -37.98
N ALA A 386 -4.80 14.89 -38.04
CA ALA A 386 -5.61 15.31 -39.18
C ALA A 386 -6.69 16.29 -38.68
N ALA A 387 -6.90 17.38 -39.40
CA ALA A 387 -7.95 18.35 -39.08
C ALA A 387 -8.84 18.59 -40.31
N LEU A 388 -10.15 18.48 -40.13
CA LEU A 388 -11.17 18.64 -41.17
C LEU A 388 -12.30 19.52 -40.66
N ASP A 389 -13.00 20.22 -41.55
CA ASP A 389 -14.17 21.02 -41.16
C ASP A 389 -15.46 20.19 -41.08
N GLU A 390 -15.52 19.08 -41.80
CA GLU A 390 -16.60 18.11 -41.78
C GLU A 390 -16.32 17.02 -40.75
N ASP A 391 -17.37 16.53 -40.07
CA ASP A 391 -17.28 15.41 -39.13
C ASP A 391 -17.25 14.07 -39.90
N ILE A 392 -16.13 13.81 -40.55
CA ILE A 392 -15.89 12.59 -41.34
C ILE A 392 -14.59 11.93 -40.90
N VAL A 393 -14.48 10.61 -41.09
CA VAL A 393 -13.25 9.88 -40.81
C VAL A 393 -12.19 10.28 -41.86
N PRO A 394 -11.03 10.84 -41.47
CA PRO A 394 -9.99 11.23 -42.41
C PRO A 394 -9.35 10.02 -43.09
N VAL A 395 -8.86 10.21 -44.31
CA VAL A 395 -8.04 9.21 -45.01
C VAL A 395 -6.58 9.36 -44.58
N ASP A 396 -5.74 8.35 -44.86
CA ASP A 396 -4.33 8.37 -44.44
C ASP A 396 -3.54 9.58 -44.96
N ALA A 397 -3.91 10.12 -46.12
CA ALA A 397 -3.26 11.31 -46.70
C ALA A 397 -3.54 12.62 -45.93
N ASP A 398 -4.55 12.63 -45.06
CA ASP A 398 -4.91 13.80 -44.23
C ASP A 398 -4.07 13.87 -42.94
N PHE A 399 -3.45 12.75 -42.55
CA PHE A 399 -2.65 12.65 -41.34
C PHE A 399 -1.24 13.19 -41.55
N HIS A 400 -0.83 14.07 -40.64
CA HIS A 400 0.48 14.70 -40.65
C HIS A 400 1.27 14.32 -39.38
N PRO A 401 2.46 13.71 -39.52
CA PRO A 401 3.21 13.18 -38.39
C PRO A 401 3.99 14.26 -37.63
N HIS A 402 4.18 14.03 -36.33
CA HIS A 402 5.04 14.78 -35.42
C HIS A 402 5.82 13.77 -34.58
N PHE A 403 7.14 13.94 -34.48
CA PHE A 403 7.98 12.95 -33.80
C PHE A 403 8.49 13.43 -32.43
N VAL A 404 8.38 12.56 -31.43
CA VAL A 404 8.90 12.75 -30.07
C VAL A 404 9.91 11.64 -29.77
N GLY A 405 11.12 12.03 -29.37
CA GLY A 405 12.20 11.10 -29.03
C GLY A 405 13.52 11.39 -29.77
N GLU A 406 14.42 10.42 -29.75
CA GLU A 406 15.73 10.55 -30.36
C GLU A 406 15.67 10.50 -31.89
N PRO A 407 16.42 11.37 -32.60
CA PRO A 407 16.41 11.38 -34.06
C PRO A 407 16.80 10.05 -34.70
N ALA A 408 17.65 9.26 -34.03
CA ALA A 408 18.07 7.94 -34.51
C ALA A 408 16.92 6.92 -34.54
N MET A 409 15.87 7.13 -33.76
CA MET A 409 14.70 6.27 -33.67
C MET A 409 13.52 6.74 -34.52
N MET A 410 13.71 7.83 -35.27
CA MET A 410 12.67 8.34 -36.14
C MET A 410 12.46 7.36 -37.31
N PRO A 411 11.25 6.80 -37.49
CA PRO A 411 10.97 5.95 -38.62
C PRO A 411 11.00 6.76 -39.92
N THR A 412 10.89 6.09 -41.06
CA THR A 412 10.74 6.77 -42.36
C THR A 412 9.43 7.55 -42.37
N LEU A 413 9.52 8.88 -42.20
CA LEU A 413 8.42 9.84 -42.19
C LEU A 413 8.59 10.87 -43.31
N ALA A 414 7.57 11.68 -43.54
CA ALA A 414 7.59 12.75 -44.54
C ALA A 414 8.75 13.74 -44.33
N VAL A 415 9.25 14.31 -45.42
CA VAL A 415 10.33 15.32 -45.37
C VAL A 415 9.85 16.54 -44.58
N GLU A 416 10.75 17.10 -43.75
CA GLU A 416 10.47 18.21 -42.83
C GLU A 416 9.38 17.88 -41.77
N THR A 417 9.26 16.61 -41.38
CA THR A 417 8.44 16.22 -40.21
C THR A 417 8.90 16.98 -38.96
N PRO A 418 7.98 17.69 -38.27
CA PRO A 418 8.32 18.45 -37.07
C PRO A 418 8.73 17.52 -35.92
N ARG A 419 9.75 17.94 -35.19
CA ARG A 419 10.29 17.21 -34.04
C ARG A 419 10.04 17.99 -32.77
N ALA A 420 9.53 17.30 -31.75
CA ALA A 420 9.27 17.91 -30.48
C ALA A 420 10.57 18.21 -29.73
N THR A 421 10.61 19.38 -29.09
CA THR A 421 11.71 19.80 -28.22
C THR A 421 11.35 19.54 -26.77
N TRP A 422 12.26 18.97 -26.00
CA TRP A 422 12.07 18.80 -24.57
C TRP A 422 12.18 20.14 -23.84
N LEU A 423 11.27 20.40 -22.91
CA LEU A 423 11.22 21.59 -22.06
C LEU A 423 11.62 21.23 -20.63
N ARG A 424 12.25 22.20 -19.94
CA ARG A 424 12.62 22.06 -18.52
C ARG A 424 11.42 22.09 -17.56
N ALA A 425 10.28 22.58 -18.02
CA ALA A 425 9.07 22.66 -17.21
C ALA A 425 8.48 21.26 -17.00
N ALA A 426 7.89 21.02 -15.84
CA ALA A 426 7.14 19.77 -15.61
C ALA A 426 5.82 19.74 -16.40
N SER A 427 5.21 20.91 -16.60
CA SER A 427 3.99 21.10 -17.38
C SER A 427 4.00 22.50 -18.00
N GLU A 428 3.26 22.70 -19.09
CA GLU A 428 3.02 24.04 -19.64
C GLU A 428 1.95 24.79 -18.83
N ILE A 429 1.11 24.06 -18.09
CA ILE A 429 0.13 24.64 -17.17
C ILE A 429 0.88 25.24 -15.97
N PRO A 430 0.68 26.53 -15.65
CA PRO A 430 1.34 27.20 -14.53
C PRO A 430 1.21 26.43 -13.23
N HIS A 431 2.33 26.31 -12.51
CA HIS A 431 2.40 25.69 -11.18
C HIS A 431 1.92 24.23 -11.09
N HIS A 432 1.58 23.59 -12.22
CA HIS A 432 1.17 22.21 -12.26
C HIS A 432 2.39 21.27 -12.21
N PRO A 433 2.39 20.22 -11.35
CA PRO A 433 3.54 19.33 -11.18
C PRO A 433 3.78 18.38 -12.38
N GLY A 434 2.87 18.35 -13.35
CA GLY A 434 2.84 17.37 -14.45
C GLY A 434 2.04 16.12 -14.07
N LEU A 435 1.77 15.26 -15.06
CA LEU A 435 1.05 13.99 -14.86
C LEU A 435 1.96 12.77 -14.90
N LEU A 436 3.25 12.94 -15.24
CA LEU A 436 4.21 11.84 -15.25
C LEU A 436 4.57 11.43 -13.81
N PRO A 437 4.56 10.12 -13.49
CA PRO A 437 4.94 9.62 -12.15
C PRO A 437 6.46 9.56 -11.93
N CYS A 438 7.27 9.88 -12.95
CA CYS A 438 8.73 9.82 -12.91
C CYS A 438 9.35 11.23 -12.92
N PRO A 439 10.56 11.40 -12.37
CA PRO A 439 11.25 12.67 -12.42
C PRO A 439 11.60 13.04 -13.88
N SER A 440 11.58 14.33 -14.18
CA SER A 440 11.94 14.80 -15.51
C SER A 440 13.45 14.62 -15.77
N VAL A 441 13.77 14.01 -16.91
CA VAL A 441 15.13 13.76 -17.38
C VAL A 441 15.28 14.37 -18.77
N ALA A 442 16.32 15.19 -18.97
CA ALA A 442 16.53 15.91 -20.21
C ALA A 442 16.48 14.98 -21.44
N GLN A 443 15.63 15.33 -22.41
CA GLN A 443 15.41 14.58 -23.66
C GLN A 443 14.89 13.14 -23.49
N ARG A 444 14.58 12.70 -22.27
CA ARG A 444 14.13 11.33 -21.96
C ARG A 444 12.78 11.27 -21.27
N ALA A 445 12.49 12.20 -20.37
CA ALA A 445 11.24 12.18 -19.61
C ALA A 445 10.82 13.60 -19.24
N GLY A 446 9.56 13.95 -19.44
CA GLY A 446 9.00 15.25 -19.09
C GLY A 446 8.12 15.80 -20.20
N LEU A 447 8.11 17.12 -20.31
CA LEU A 447 7.28 17.85 -21.26
C LEU A 447 8.03 18.05 -22.59
N TYR A 448 7.39 17.65 -23.68
CA TYR A 448 7.83 17.94 -25.04
C TYR A 448 6.87 18.92 -25.69
N CYS A 449 7.39 19.83 -26.50
CA CYS A 449 6.60 20.83 -27.23
C CYS A 449 6.91 20.76 -28.72
N VAL A 450 5.88 20.86 -29.54
CA VAL A 450 6.00 20.96 -31.00
C VAL A 450 4.88 21.84 -31.56
N LEU A 451 5.17 22.61 -32.60
CA LEU A 451 4.13 23.32 -33.34
C LEU A 451 3.37 22.33 -34.22
N VAL A 452 2.04 22.42 -34.22
CA VAL A 452 1.18 21.59 -35.07
C VAL A 452 1.35 22.02 -36.52
N GLN A 453 1.83 21.11 -37.36
CA GLN A 453 2.23 21.38 -38.73
C GLN A 453 1.90 20.24 -39.70
N ARG A 454 1.75 20.59 -40.97
CA ARG A 454 1.56 19.68 -42.10
C ARG A 454 2.90 19.40 -42.77
N ALA A 455 3.46 18.21 -42.57
CA ALA A 455 4.68 17.78 -43.26
C ALA A 455 4.44 17.70 -44.80
N ASP A 456 5.51 17.84 -45.59
CA ASP A 456 5.50 17.96 -47.07
C ASP A 456 4.61 19.01 -47.77
N ARG A 457 4.01 20.00 -47.07
CA ARG A 457 3.20 21.09 -47.65
C ARG A 457 3.90 22.46 -47.63
N GLN A 458 3.62 23.32 -48.62
CA GLN A 458 4.15 24.69 -48.64
C GLN A 458 3.57 25.57 -47.53
N LEU A 459 2.27 25.43 -47.25
CA LEU A 459 1.61 26.01 -46.09
C LEU A 459 1.46 24.93 -45.01
N ARG A 460 2.13 25.13 -43.88
CA ARG A 460 2.28 24.12 -42.83
C ARG A 460 1.17 24.19 -41.79
N SER A 461 0.36 25.25 -41.75
CA SER A 461 -0.75 25.36 -40.81
C SER A 461 -1.77 24.22 -40.97
N LEU A 462 -2.08 23.49 -39.89
CA LEU A 462 -3.16 22.52 -39.85
C LEU A 462 -4.47 23.22 -39.50
N CYS A 463 -5.47 23.14 -40.38
CA CYS A 463 -6.75 23.85 -40.23
C CYS A 463 -7.93 22.89 -40.32
N GLY A 464 -8.93 23.07 -39.47
CA GLY A 464 -10.19 22.33 -39.49
C GLY A 464 -10.86 22.32 -38.11
N ARG A 465 -12.19 22.27 -38.07
CA ARG A 465 -12.98 22.17 -36.84
C ARG A 465 -12.72 20.89 -36.04
N TRP A 466 -12.70 19.74 -36.71
CA TRP A 466 -12.59 18.41 -36.10
C TRP A 466 -11.16 17.92 -36.16
N LEU A 467 -10.59 17.55 -35.01
CA LEU A 467 -9.21 17.07 -34.90
C LEU A 467 -9.20 15.58 -34.55
N HIS A 468 -8.45 14.82 -35.35
CA HIS A 468 -8.25 13.38 -35.19
C HIS A 468 -6.81 13.10 -34.80
N LEU A 469 -6.63 12.16 -33.87
CA LEU A 469 -5.34 11.76 -33.32
C LEU A 469 -5.07 10.28 -33.61
N ARG A 470 -3.91 9.99 -34.18
CA ARG A 470 -3.32 8.65 -34.20
C ARG A 470 -1.94 8.68 -33.56
N LEU A 471 -1.63 7.61 -32.82
CA LEU A 471 -0.38 7.43 -32.13
C LEU A 471 0.27 6.13 -32.60
N ARG A 472 1.58 6.19 -32.77
CA ARG A 472 2.42 5.02 -32.97
C ARG A 472 3.54 5.07 -31.94
N LEU A 473 3.52 4.11 -31.02
CA LEU A 473 4.54 3.93 -30.00
C LEU A 473 5.60 2.99 -30.55
N LEU A 474 6.88 3.36 -30.39
CA LEU A 474 8.03 2.60 -30.88
C LEU A 474 8.91 2.23 -29.69
N GLY A 475 9.02 0.92 -29.43
CA GLY A 475 9.81 0.34 -28.35
C GLY A 475 11.06 -0.36 -28.88
N ASN A 476 12.00 -0.64 -27.99
CA ASN A 476 13.23 -1.40 -28.31
C ASN A 476 13.13 -2.88 -27.91
N GLY A 477 11.91 -3.38 -27.63
CA GLY A 477 11.62 -4.73 -27.13
C GLY A 477 11.83 -4.91 -25.61
N ARG A 478 12.51 -3.96 -24.96
CA ARG A 478 12.85 -4.00 -23.52
C ARG A 478 12.20 -2.87 -22.73
N GLU A 479 12.22 -1.68 -23.30
CA GLU A 479 11.61 -0.46 -22.79
C GLU A 479 10.51 -0.01 -23.73
N SER A 480 9.49 0.60 -23.14
CA SER A 480 8.34 1.17 -23.84
C SER A 480 8.31 2.68 -23.59
N PRO A 481 7.96 3.50 -24.61
CA PRO A 481 7.61 4.87 -24.36
C PRO A 481 6.28 4.94 -23.58
N GLU A 482 6.23 5.81 -22.58
CA GLU A 482 5.08 6.01 -21.70
C GLU A 482 4.52 7.41 -21.94
N ILE A 483 3.23 7.51 -22.28
CA ILE A 483 2.57 8.79 -22.54
C ILE A 483 1.56 9.04 -21.41
N ALA A 484 1.76 10.13 -20.66
CA ALA A 484 0.84 10.56 -19.60
C ALA A 484 -0.26 11.47 -20.15
N ALA A 485 0.11 12.42 -21.02
CA ALA A 485 -0.87 13.31 -21.66
C ALA A 485 -0.38 13.89 -22.98
N ILE A 486 -1.34 14.12 -23.88
CA ILE A 486 -1.17 14.95 -25.07
C ILE A 486 -2.15 16.11 -24.97
N ARG A 487 -1.65 17.34 -25.05
CA ARG A 487 -2.45 18.57 -24.99
C ARG A 487 -2.24 19.39 -26.24
N ILE A 488 -3.31 19.81 -26.90
CA ILE A 488 -3.25 20.61 -28.12
C ILE A 488 -4.02 21.90 -27.93
N TYR A 489 -3.42 23.03 -28.31
CA TYR A 489 -3.96 24.37 -28.17
C TYR A 489 -4.57 24.90 -29.49
N GLY A 490 -5.60 25.72 -29.36
CA GLY A 490 -6.19 26.48 -30.47
C GLY A 490 -7.32 27.42 -30.03
N ALA A 491 -7.80 28.31 -30.89
CA ALA A 491 -7.30 28.62 -32.24
C ALA A 491 -5.99 29.43 -32.18
N ARG A 492 -5.05 29.19 -33.11
CA ARG A 492 -3.74 29.84 -33.15
C ARG A 492 -3.82 31.36 -32.98
N TYR A 493 -3.02 31.88 -32.06
CA TYR A 493 -2.82 33.31 -31.86
C TYR A 493 -1.64 33.81 -32.71
N SER A 494 -1.90 34.21 -33.96
CA SER A 494 -0.84 34.69 -34.85
C SER A 494 -0.32 36.07 -34.44
N TYR A 495 0.93 36.14 -33.96
CA TYR A 495 1.60 37.41 -33.68
C TYR A 495 1.86 38.21 -34.95
N VAL A 496 2.15 37.56 -36.08
CA VAL A 496 2.30 38.23 -37.39
C VAL A 496 0.99 38.91 -37.78
N GLY A 497 -0.14 38.20 -37.67
CA GLY A 497 -1.46 38.71 -37.99
C GLY A 497 -1.93 39.84 -37.06
N ARG A 498 -1.54 39.82 -35.78
CA ARG A 498 -1.96 40.82 -34.79
C ARG A 498 -1.08 42.07 -34.76
N TYR A 499 0.24 41.89 -34.87
CA TYR A 499 1.21 42.94 -34.55
C TYR A 499 2.03 43.41 -35.75
N LEU A 500 2.20 42.59 -36.80
CA LEU A 500 2.94 43.00 -37.99
C LEU A 500 2.02 43.62 -39.06
N PRO A 501 2.56 44.55 -39.89
CA PRO A 501 1.84 45.11 -41.04
C PRO A 501 1.39 44.05 -42.04
N GLU A 502 0.34 44.35 -42.81
CA GLU A 502 -0.25 43.44 -43.81
C GLU A 502 0.76 42.94 -44.85
N LEU A 503 1.80 43.72 -45.16
CA LEU A 503 2.88 43.31 -46.07
C LEU A 503 3.58 42.01 -45.64
N TYR A 504 3.57 41.70 -44.34
CA TYR A 504 4.19 40.50 -43.78
C TYR A 504 3.20 39.34 -43.58
N ARG A 505 1.92 39.52 -43.93
CA ARG A 505 0.86 38.52 -43.78
C ARG A 505 0.68 37.73 -45.07
N ASP A 506 -0.03 36.60 -44.98
CA ASP A 506 -0.24 35.71 -46.11
C ASP A 506 -1.05 36.39 -47.22
N GLU A 507 -0.64 36.18 -48.47
CA GLU A 507 -1.48 36.53 -49.60
C GLU A 507 -2.54 35.43 -49.77
N ALA A 508 -3.81 35.80 -49.98
CA ALA A 508 -4.91 34.84 -50.22
C ALA A 508 -4.77 34.00 -51.51
N VAL A 509 -3.59 34.04 -52.15
CA VAL A 509 -3.28 33.49 -53.48
C VAL A 509 -2.62 32.11 -53.41
N PHE A 510 -2.16 31.65 -52.24
CA PHE A 510 -1.45 30.37 -52.13
C PHE A 510 -2.39 29.16 -52.10
N ASP A 511 -2.09 28.18 -52.95
CA ASP A 511 -2.71 26.85 -52.91
C ASP A 511 -2.30 26.11 -51.62
N ARG A 512 -3.26 25.94 -50.71
CA ARG A 512 -3.06 25.25 -49.41
C ARG A 512 -2.73 23.77 -49.56
N ALA A 513 -2.95 23.17 -50.73
CA ALA A 513 -2.62 21.78 -51.00
C ALA A 513 -1.23 21.61 -51.64
N ALA A 514 -0.57 22.69 -52.07
CA ALA A 514 0.71 22.63 -52.74
C ALA A 514 1.77 21.92 -51.89
N THR A 515 2.49 20.98 -52.49
CA THR A 515 3.62 20.27 -51.88
C THR A 515 4.94 21.01 -52.12
N GLY A 516 5.94 20.73 -51.29
CA GLY A 516 7.29 21.30 -51.41
C GLY A 516 7.71 22.15 -50.23
N ARG A 517 8.70 23.03 -50.46
CA ARG A 517 9.33 23.85 -49.41
C ARG A 517 8.35 24.88 -48.85
N ALA A 518 8.45 25.13 -47.55
CA ALA A 518 7.64 26.12 -46.86
C ALA A 518 7.74 27.51 -47.52
N THR A 519 6.62 28.24 -47.57
CA THR A 519 6.60 29.62 -48.07
C THR A 519 7.36 30.55 -47.10
N ARG A 520 7.74 31.73 -47.59
CA ARG A 520 8.39 32.75 -46.75
C ARG A 520 7.48 33.24 -45.63
N HIS A 521 6.18 33.32 -45.90
CA HIS A 521 5.15 33.68 -44.92
C HIS A 521 5.03 32.61 -43.83
N ASP A 522 4.90 31.33 -44.23
CA ASP A 522 4.82 30.21 -43.29
C ASP A 522 6.07 30.14 -42.40
N PHE A 523 7.25 30.35 -42.99
CA PHE A 523 8.50 30.45 -42.23
C PHE A 523 8.46 31.60 -41.20
N LEU A 524 8.00 32.79 -41.59
CA LEU A 524 7.94 33.95 -40.69
C LEU A 524 6.97 33.70 -39.52
N GLU A 525 5.77 33.18 -39.81
CA GLU A 525 4.78 32.81 -38.78
C GLU A 525 5.39 31.84 -37.76
N ARG A 526 5.98 30.74 -38.25
CA ARG A 526 6.63 29.74 -37.40
C ARG A 526 7.81 30.28 -36.62
N PHE A 527 8.57 31.21 -37.20
CA PHE A 527 9.71 31.85 -36.54
C PHE A 527 9.23 32.74 -35.38
N VAL A 528 8.18 33.52 -35.59
CA VAL A 528 7.59 34.36 -34.52
C VAL A 528 6.91 33.51 -33.45
N ASP A 529 6.29 32.38 -33.82
CA ASP A 529 5.72 31.40 -32.88
C ASP A 529 6.76 30.84 -31.89
N LEU A 530 8.06 30.86 -32.19
CA LEU A 530 9.09 30.49 -31.22
C LEU A 530 9.16 31.47 -30.04
N PHE A 531 9.02 32.77 -30.31
CA PHE A 531 9.06 33.81 -29.28
C PHE A 531 7.76 33.88 -28.50
N GLU A 532 6.62 33.80 -29.21
CA GLU A 532 5.31 33.74 -28.56
C GLU A 532 5.25 32.57 -27.57
N GLY A 533 5.81 31.40 -27.93
CA GLY A 533 5.73 30.21 -27.08
C GLY A 533 6.46 30.30 -25.77
N GLU A 534 7.58 31.02 -25.74
CA GLU A 534 8.21 31.35 -24.48
C GLU A 534 7.41 32.45 -23.78
N LEU A 535 7.17 33.61 -24.41
CA LEU A 535 6.56 34.77 -23.75
C LEU A 535 5.20 34.46 -23.10
N THR A 536 4.30 33.77 -23.81
CA THR A 536 3.00 33.36 -23.28
C THR A 536 3.14 32.50 -22.02
N ARG A 537 4.13 31.61 -21.97
CA ARG A 537 4.40 30.78 -20.79
C ARG A 537 4.85 31.62 -19.58
N TRP A 538 5.66 32.66 -19.80
CA TRP A 538 6.05 33.58 -18.72
C TRP A 538 4.86 34.42 -18.23
N GLU A 539 4.01 34.87 -19.15
CA GLU A 539 2.77 35.60 -18.84
C GLU A 539 1.80 34.72 -18.04
N ASP A 540 1.61 33.47 -18.45
CA ASP A 540 0.77 32.48 -17.76
C ASP A 540 1.24 32.25 -16.31
N LEU A 541 2.56 32.10 -16.10
CA LEU A 541 3.14 31.99 -14.75
C LEU A 541 2.88 33.24 -13.90
N ALA A 542 2.94 34.43 -14.50
CA ALA A 542 2.69 35.67 -13.79
C ALA A 542 1.20 35.84 -13.44
N VAL A 543 0.29 35.54 -14.38
CA VAL A 543 -1.15 35.66 -14.20
C VAL A 543 -1.66 34.66 -13.15
N ASP A 544 -1.17 33.42 -13.18
CA ASP A 544 -1.64 32.37 -12.28
C ASP A 544 -0.89 32.31 -10.94
N ALA A 545 0.02 33.25 -10.68
CA ALA A 545 0.73 33.39 -9.40
C ALA A 545 -0.23 33.48 -8.19
N ARG A 546 -1.49 33.89 -8.39
CA ARG A 546 -2.56 33.84 -7.39
C ARG A 546 -2.73 32.46 -6.75
N VAL A 547 -2.48 31.37 -7.50
CA VAL A 547 -2.56 29.99 -7.01
C VAL A 547 -1.58 29.74 -5.87
N LEU A 548 -0.43 30.42 -5.87
CA LEU A 548 0.59 30.32 -4.82
C LEU A 548 0.19 31.04 -3.52
N THR A 549 -0.77 31.96 -3.56
CA THR A 549 -1.09 32.85 -2.42
C THR A 549 -2.06 32.25 -1.40
N HIS A 550 -2.70 31.12 -1.71
CA HIS A 550 -3.68 30.49 -0.84
C HIS A 550 -3.29 29.04 -0.49
N PRO A 551 -3.36 28.61 0.80
CA PRO A 551 -2.96 27.27 1.19
C PRO A 551 -3.74 26.14 0.52
N ALA A 552 -4.98 26.35 0.10
CA ALA A 552 -5.75 25.30 -0.58
C ALA A 552 -5.31 25.09 -2.05
N SER A 553 -4.80 26.13 -2.72
CA SER A 553 -4.46 26.07 -4.16
C SER A 553 -2.96 25.93 -4.41
N CYS A 554 -2.11 26.34 -3.45
CA CYS A 554 -0.66 26.35 -3.61
C CYS A 554 -0.11 24.93 -3.85
N PRO A 555 0.80 24.68 -4.82
CA PRO A 555 1.42 23.36 -4.96
C PRO A 555 2.17 22.96 -3.70
N GLU A 556 2.26 21.66 -3.42
CA GLU A 556 2.89 21.14 -2.20
C GLU A 556 4.33 21.65 -2.00
N GLY A 557 5.14 21.61 -3.07
CA GLY A 557 6.52 22.10 -3.03
C GLY A 557 6.66 23.62 -2.78
N ALA A 558 5.59 24.39 -2.93
CA ALA A 558 5.57 25.83 -2.69
C ALA A 558 4.99 26.22 -1.32
N LEU A 559 4.46 25.26 -0.54
CA LEU A 559 3.97 25.50 0.83
C LEU A 559 5.03 26.10 1.76
N PRO A 560 6.32 25.67 1.74
CA PRO A 560 7.34 26.30 2.57
C PRO A 560 7.59 27.77 2.20
N TRP A 561 7.51 28.11 0.91
CA TRP A 561 7.61 29.49 0.46
C TRP A 561 6.42 30.33 0.96
N LEU A 562 5.19 29.79 0.88
CA LEU A 562 3.99 30.48 1.36
C LEU A 562 4.03 30.70 2.88
N ALA A 563 4.53 29.71 3.63
CA ALA A 563 4.76 29.85 5.07
C ALA A 563 5.74 31.01 5.36
N GLY A 564 6.88 31.03 4.69
CA GLY A 564 7.87 32.12 4.81
C GLY A 564 7.31 33.49 4.39
N PHE A 565 6.54 33.55 3.30
CA PHE A 565 5.90 34.76 2.80
C PHE A 565 4.87 35.33 3.78
N THR A 566 4.12 34.47 4.46
CA THR A 566 3.12 34.85 5.48
C THR A 566 3.73 35.05 6.88
N GLY A 567 5.01 34.76 7.06
CA GLY A 567 5.69 34.82 8.36
C GLY A 567 5.26 33.70 9.33
N LEU A 568 4.61 32.65 8.84
CA LEU A 568 4.19 31.51 9.63
C LEU A 568 5.30 30.46 9.70
N ARG A 569 5.53 29.89 10.88
CA ARG A 569 6.38 28.72 11.06
C ARG A 569 5.53 27.46 10.96
N THR A 570 6.01 26.49 10.19
CA THR A 570 5.39 25.18 10.07
C THR A 570 6.20 24.17 10.88
N PRO A 571 5.55 23.35 11.74
CA PRO A 571 6.22 22.26 12.42
C PRO A 571 6.92 21.32 11.43
N PRO A 572 8.07 20.72 11.82
CA PRO A 572 8.82 19.83 10.95
C PRO A 572 8.00 18.57 10.63
N ALA A 573 8.16 18.05 9.41
CA ALA A 573 7.60 16.77 8.96
C ALA A 573 6.06 16.66 8.97
N LEU A 574 5.33 17.77 8.84
CA LEU A 574 3.89 17.72 8.61
C LEU A 574 3.56 17.22 7.19
N PRO A 575 2.59 16.30 7.03
CA PRO A 575 2.02 15.97 5.71
C PRO A 575 1.45 17.22 5.01
N ALA A 576 1.36 17.17 3.69
CA ALA A 576 0.89 18.30 2.87
C ALA A 576 -0.47 18.84 3.34
N GLU A 577 -1.45 17.97 3.56
CA GLU A 577 -2.79 18.36 4.02
C GLU A 577 -2.76 19.08 5.37
N ARG A 578 -1.98 18.59 6.33
CA ARG A 578 -1.84 19.22 7.65
C ARG A 578 -1.12 20.54 7.57
N THR A 579 -0.11 20.65 6.69
CA THR A 579 0.58 21.93 6.42
C THR A 579 -0.39 22.96 5.85
N ARG A 580 -1.30 22.56 4.95
CA ARG A 580 -2.34 23.45 4.41
C ARG A 580 -3.29 23.94 5.50
N ALA A 581 -3.78 23.02 6.34
CA ALA A 581 -4.65 23.37 7.47
C ALA A 581 -3.94 24.26 8.49
N TRP A 582 -2.65 24.02 8.76
CA TRP A 582 -1.82 24.84 9.63
C TRP A 582 -1.67 26.28 9.13
N LEU A 583 -1.42 26.46 7.83
CA LEU A 583 -1.32 27.78 7.21
C LEU A 583 -2.68 28.49 7.16
N ALA A 584 -3.75 27.77 6.83
CA ALA A 584 -5.10 28.33 6.78
C ALA A 584 -5.59 28.83 8.15
N SER A 585 -5.24 28.12 9.23
CA SER A 585 -5.59 28.49 10.61
C SER A 585 -4.66 29.52 11.26
N GLY A 586 -3.63 30.01 10.55
CA GLY A 586 -2.57 30.85 11.13
C GLY A 586 -3.09 32.07 11.91
N ALA A 587 -4.10 32.76 11.40
CA ALA A 587 -4.70 33.92 12.07
C ALA A 587 -5.47 33.54 13.35
N GLU A 588 -6.20 32.42 13.35
CA GLU A 588 -6.93 31.94 14.52
C GLU A 588 -5.98 31.46 15.61
N ARG A 589 -4.95 30.69 15.24
CA ARG A 589 -3.90 30.25 16.15
C ARG A 589 -3.17 31.45 16.76
N ALA A 590 -2.78 32.44 15.96
CA ALA A 590 -2.14 33.65 16.46
C ALA A 590 -3.01 34.43 17.48
N ARG A 591 -4.33 34.48 17.28
CA ARG A 591 -5.27 35.12 18.23
C ARG A 591 -5.44 34.35 19.54
N ARG A 592 -5.37 33.03 19.49
CA ARG A 592 -5.58 32.13 20.66
C ARG A 592 -4.27 31.62 21.27
N ARG A 593 -3.12 32.07 20.77
CA ARG A 593 -1.81 31.64 21.25
C ARG A 593 -1.66 31.89 22.75
N GLY A 594 -1.11 30.92 23.47
CA GLY A 594 -1.00 30.99 24.93
C GLY A 594 -2.34 30.78 25.67
N THR A 595 -3.35 30.21 25.02
CA THR A 595 -4.58 29.73 25.69
C THR A 595 -4.70 28.22 25.54
N LEU A 596 -5.44 27.57 26.45
CA LEU A 596 -5.76 26.14 26.34
C LEU A 596 -6.39 25.81 24.98
N SER A 597 -7.36 26.62 24.54
CA SER A 597 -8.03 26.45 23.24
C SER A 597 -7.08 26.58 22.05
N GLY A 598 -6.06 27.46 22.14
CA GLY A 598 -5.05 27.63 21.11
C GLY A 598 -4.09 26.44 21.04
N LEU A 599 -3.65 25.94 22.20
CA LEU A 599 -2.81 24.75 22.30
C LEU A 599 -3.54 23.51 21.78
N GLN A 600 -4.80 23.32 22.18
CA GLN A 600 -5.65 22.24 21.67
C GLN A 600 -5.84 22.33 20.16
N LEU A 601 -6.15 23.51 19.61
CA LEU A 601 -6.28 23.72 18.16
C LEU A 601 -4.98 23.37 17.40
N ALA A 602 -3.82 23.80 17.91
CA ALA A 602 -2.54 23.52 17.29
C ALA A 602 -2.22 22.01 17.30
N LEU A 603 -2.41 21.35 18.45
CA LEU A 603 -2.22 19.91 18.58
C LEU A 603 -3.17 19.14 17.69
N ASP A 604 -4.44 19.54 17.61
CA ASP A 604 -5.43 18.84 16.79
C ASP A 604 -5.10 18.90 15.29
N ILE A 605 -4.70 20.06 14.78
CA ILE A 605 -4.30 20.22 13.37
C ILE A 605 -3.05 19.38 13.06
N ALA A 606 -2.03 19.43 13.91
CA ALA A 606 -0.77 18.72 13.66
C ALA A 606 -0.90 17.19 13.75
N THR A 607 -1.74 16.71 14.66
CA THR A 607 -2.00 15.28 14.88
C THR A 607 -3.11 14.73 13.97
N GLY A 608 -3.77 15.59 13.17
CA GLY A 608 -4.83 15.19 12.27
C GLY A 608 -6.11 14.79 13.00
N GLY A 609 -6.51 15.53 14.03
CA GLY A 609 -7.75 15.35 14.77
C GLY A 609 -7.63 14.53 16.06
N ALA A 610 -6.43 14.32 16.61
CA ALA A 610 -6.26 13.43 17.77
C ALA A 610 -6.82 14.01 19.07
N VAL A 611 -6.91 15.34 19.20
CA VAL A 611 -7.54 15.99 20.36
C VAL A 611 -9.06 15.82 20.26
N SER A 612 -9.62 16.07 19.08
CA SER A 612 -11.04 15.89 18.80
C SER A 612 -11.51 14.43 18.94
N ARG A 613 -10.62 13.46 18.72
CA ARG A 613 -10.90 12.02 18.93
C ARG A 613 -10.65 11.53 20.37
N GLY A 614 -10.12 12.36 21.25
CA GLY A 614 -9.75 11.95 22.63
C GLY A 614 -8.50 11.07 22.73
N ALA A 615 -7.68 11.00 21.68
CA ALA A 615 -6.39 10.29 21.71
C ALA A 615 -5.27 11.14 22.32
N VAL A 616 -5.42 12.47 22.27
CA VAL A 616 -4.55 13.45 22.93
C VAL A 616 -5.40 14.33 23.83
N ILE A 617 -5.09 14.39 25.13
CA ILE A 617 -5.85 15.17 26.10
C ILE A 617 -4.91 16.15 26.79
N VAL A 618 -5.30 17.43 26.82
CA VAL A 618 -4.58 18.47 27.55
C VAL A 618 -5.31 18.72 28.87
N VAL A 619 -4.63 18.46 29.98
CA VAL A 619 -5.16 18.62 31.34
C VAL A 619 -4.32 19.66 32.07
N GLU A 620 -4.96 20.66 32.67
CA GLU A 620 -4.27 21.60 33.55
C GLU A 620 -4.06 20.94 34.92
N ASP A 621 -2.82 20.89 35.42
CA ASP A 621 -2.46 20.08 36.61
C ASP A 621 -3.20 20.53 37.88
N PHE A 622 -3.61 21.80 37.97
CA PHE A 622 -4.40 22.29 39.10
C PHE A 622 -5.78 21.62 39.18
N ARG A 623 -6.31 21.08 38.08
CA ARG A 623 -7.58 20.33 38.08
C ARG A 623 -7.47 18.97 38.76
N LEU A 624 -6.26 18.42 38.87
CA LEU A 624 -5.99 17.18 39.59
C LEU A 624 -6.13 17.32 41.12
N ARG A 625 -6.24 18.56 41.63
CA ARG A 625 -6.40 18.84 43.06
C ARG A 625 -7.75 18.34 43.63
N ARG A 626 -8.74 18.00 42.78
CA ARG A 626 -10.08 17.51 43.19
C ARG A 626 -10.71 18.23 44.40
N THR A 627 -10.49 19.53 44.55
CA THR A 627 -11.11 20.31 45.63
C THR A 627 -12.48 20.74 45.13
N VAL A 628 -13.52 19.96 45.45
CA VAL A 628 -14.91 20.28 45.10
C VAL A 628 -15.42 21.34 46.08
N ALA A 629 -14.85 22.55 46.01
CA ALA A 629 -15.32 23.68 46.79
C ALA A 629 -16.23 24.55 45.93
N THR A 630 -17.50 24.65 46.30
CA THR A 630 -18.45 25.57 45.68
C THR A 630 -18.08 27.01 46.03
N LEU A 631 -17.59 27.78 45.06
CA LEU A 631 -17.37 29.23 45.21
C LEU A 631 -18.71 29.96 44.99
N LEU A 632 -19.25 30.57 46.05
CA LEU A 632 -20.49 31.34 45.98
C LEU A 632 -20.36 32.52 45.00
N GLY A 633 -21.22 32.53 43.97
CA GLY A 633 -21.30 33.59 42.96
C GLY A 633 -20.49 33.36 41.69
N VAL A 634 -19.79 32.22 41.57
CA VAL A 634 -19.10 31.80 40.33
C VAL A 634 -19.85 30.61 39.74
N ASP A 635 -20.25 30.71 38.48
CA ASP A 635 -20.85 29.59 37.75
C ASP A 635 -19.76 28.55 37.43
N MET A 636 -19.83 27.41 38.11
CA MET A 636 -18.92 26.27 37.94
C MET A 636 -19.48 25.21 36.97
N GLY A 637 -20.61 25.47 36.31
CA GLY A 637 -21.11 24.64 35.22
C GLY A 637 -20.24 24.85 33.99
N ARG A 638 -19.40 23.85 33.66
CA ARG A 638 -18.58 23.86 32.45
C ARG A 638 -18.78 22.56 31.68
N ASP A 639 -19.49 22.68 30.55
CA ASP A 639 -19.70 21.58 29.61
C ASP A 639 -18.38 21.15 28.92
N ASP A 640 -17.30 21.93 29.07
CA ASP A 640 -16.00 21.77 28.42
C ASP A 640 -14.88 21.28 29.37
N ASP A 641 -15.20 20.70 30.55
CA ASP A 641 -14.18 20.14 31.45
C ASP A 641 -13.63 18.79 30.93
N PRO A 642 -12.32 18.68 30.59
CA PRO A 642 -11.72 17.43 30.13
C PRO A 642 -11.72 16.31 31.17
N LEU A 643 -11.97 16.61 32.45
CA LEU A 643 -12.12 15.59 33.51
C LEU A 643 -13.57 15.12 33.70
N LEU A 644 -14.56 15.84 33.14
CA LEU A 644 -16.00 15.58 33.31
C LEU A 644 -16.75 15.78 31.98
N PRO A 645 -16.49 14.94 30.96
CA PRO A 645 -16.97 15.11 29.59
C PRO A 645 -18.47 14.75 29.46
N GLY A 646 -19.34 15.63 29.96
CA GLY A 646 -20.80 15.46 29.91
C GLY A 646 -21.42 14.73 31.10
N LEU A 647 -20.61 14.28 32.07
CA LEU A 647 -21.09 13.85 33.39
C LEU A 647 -21.33 15.08 34.27
N VAL A 648 -22.42 15.81 34.00
CA VAL A 648 -22.79 17.01 34.75
C VAL A 648 -23.15 16.62 36.19
N VAL A 649 -22.23 16.83 37.12
CA VAL A 649 -22.56 17.23 38.48
C VAL A 649 -22.08 18.66 38.61
N SER A 650 -22.98 19.61 38.40
CA SER A 650 -22.66 21.02 38.61
C SER A 650 -22.17 21.20 40.05
N GLY A 651 -20.99 21.78 40.24
CA GLY A 651 -20.53 22.25 41.55
C GLY A 651 -21.37 23.41 42.11
N ASN A 652 -22.32 23.92 41.33
CA ASN A 652 -23.30 24.92 41.75
C ASN A 652 -24.33 24.26 42.68
N SER A 653 -24.13 24.39 44.00
CA SER A 653 -25.19 24.08 44.96
C SER A 653 -26.33 25.09 44.78
N PHE A 654 -27.51 24.63 44.35
CA PHE A 654 -28.70 25.49 44.21
C PHE A 654 -29.48 25.64 45.53
N VAL A 655 -29.27 24.75 46.52
CA VAL A 655 -29.58 24.79 47.97
C VAL A 655 -29.44 23.34 48.48
N GLY A 656 -28.61 23.08 49.50
CA GLY A 656 -28.44 21.76 50.13
C GLY A 656 -27.00 21.50 50.61
N ASP A 657 -26.79 20.40 51.35
CA ASP A 657 -25.62 19.97 52.16
C ASP A 657 -24.23 19.96 51.47
N THR A 658 -24.11 20.50 50.25
CA THR A 658 -22.86 20.71 49.51
C THR A 658 -22.39 22.17 49.51
N LEU A 659 -22.93 23.02 50.38
CA LEU A 659 -22.41 24.38 50.61
C LEU A 659 -21.14 24.31 51.47
N ILE A 660 -19.98 24.14 50.83
CA ILE A 660 -18.70 24.01 51.54
C ILE A 660 -17.95 25.35 51.48
N LEU A 661 -18.09 26.15 52.54
CA LEU A 661 -17.31 27.36 52.80
C LEU A 661 -16.26 27.06 53.88
N GLY A 662 -15.01 26.85 53.46
CA GLY A 662 -13.83 26.95 54.35
C GLY A 662 -13.84 26.06 55.60
N ASP A 663 -14.37 24.83 55.51
CA ASP A 663 -14.47 23.93 56.66
C ASP A 663 -13.18 23.12 56.87
N GLU A 664 -12.62 23.13 58.09
CA GLU A 664 -11.39 22.38 58.49
C GLU A 664 -11.51 20.88 58.21
N THR A 665 -12.74 20.36 58.17
CA THR A 665 -13.07 18.96 57.86
C THR A 665 -12.70 18.58 56.43
N VAL A 666 -12.86 19.48 55.48
CA VAL A 666 -12.55 19.25 54.05
C VAL A 666 -11.04 19.33 53.81
N GLU A 667 -10.34 20.21 54.53
CA GLU A 667 -8.89 20.24 54.53
C GLU A 667 -8.31 18.92 55.06
N ARG A 668 -8.90 18.35 56.13
CA ARG A 668 -8.56 17.01 56.61
C ARG A 668 -8.85 15.90 55.62
N GLU A 669 -10.03 15.87 54.99
CA GLU A 669 -10.35 14.84 53.99
C GLU A 669 -9.47 14.95 52.74
N PHE A 670 -9.16 16.16 52.30
CA PHE A 670 -8.24 16.44 51.21
C PHE A 670 -6.80 15.99 51.52
N LEU A 671 -6.30 16.33 52.72
CA LEU A 671 -5.03 15.84 53.22
C LEU A 671 -5.03 14.30 53.33
N ALA A 672 -6.12 13.69 53.79
CA ALA A 672 -6.21 12.23 53.90
C ALA A 672 -6.13 11.52 52.54
N ALA A 673 -6.72 12.10 51.50
CA ALA A 673 -6.77 11.51 50.17
C ALA A 673 -5.46 11.65 49.37
N PHE A 674 -4.77 12.79 49.49
CA PHE A 674 -3.63 13.11 48.62
C PHE A 674 -2.29 13.24 49.33
N LEU A 675 -2.29 13.49 50.64
CA LEU A 675 -1.10 13.72 51.46
C LEU A 675 -1.29 13.12 52.88
N PRO A 676 -1.43 11.78 53.01
CA PRO A 676 -1.68 11.15 54.31
C PRO A 676 -0.60 11.49 55.35
N GLU A 677 0.63 11.75 54.91
CA GLU A 677 1.75 12.25 55.72
C GLU A 677 1.49 13.63 56.36
N ALA A 678 0.74 14.50 55.68
CA ALA A 678 0.30 15.78 56.22
C ALA A 678 -0.73 15.63 57.34
N LEU A 679 -1.54 14.56 57.26
CA LEU A 679 -2.53 14.23 58.28
C LEU A 679 -1.84 13.80 59.57
N GLU A 680 -0.74 13.04 59.47
CA GLU A 680 0.11 12.69 60.62
C GLU A 680 0.83 13.91 61.21
N ALA A 681 1.18 14.90 60.39
CA ALA A 681 1.71 16.19 60.83
C ALA A 681 0.65 17.15 61.40
N SER A 682 -0.65 16.83 61.30
CA SER A 682 -1.75 17.71 61.68
C SER A 682 -2.14 17.63 63.17
N VAL A 683 -1.26 18.15 64.02
CA VAL A 683 -1.68 18.86 65.23
C VAL A 683 -1.23 20.33 65.11
N GLY A 684 -1.91 21.07 64.24
CA GLY A 684 -2.02 22.54 64.26
C GLY A 684 -0.72 23.36 64.27
N GLY A 685 0.10 23.28 63.23
CA GLY A 685 1.27 24.16 63.09
C GLY A 685 1.75 24.32 61.64
N ALA A 686 2.41 25.44 61.38
CA ALA A 686 2.92 25.95 60.09
C ALA A 686 3.52 24.92 59.10
N ALA A 687 3.96 23.75 59.56
CA ALA A 687 4.46 22.66 58.72
C ALA A 687 3.36 22.04 57.82
N ALA A 688 2.11 21.96 58.29
CA ALA A 688 1.01 21.47 57.46
C ALA A 688 0.65 22.48 56.36
N GLU A 689 0.64 23.77 56.69
CA GLU A 689 0.45 24.88 55.72
C GLU A 689 1.57 24.88 54.67
N GLU A 690 2.83 24.70 55.07
CA GLU A 690 3.98 24.61 54.15
C GLU A 690 3.87 23.40 53.21
N LEU A 691 3.39 22.25 53.69
CA LEU A 691 3.19 21.06 52.86
C LEU A 691 2.04 21.24 51.86
N ILE A 692 0.95 21.88 52.28
CA ILE A 692 -0.17 22.24 51.42
C ILE A 692 0.28 23.23 50.35
N GLU A 693 0.97 24.30 50.75
CA GLU A 693 1.53 25.30 49.83
C GLU A 693 2.49 24.65 48.82
N SER A 694 3.32 23.70 49.27
CA SER A 694 4.19 22.92 48.37
C SER A 694 3.41 22.08 47.35
N PHE A 695 2.24 21.54 47.70
CA PHE A 695 1.38 20.79 46.78
C PHE A 695 0.67 21.69 45.78
N TYR A 696 0.15 22.84 46.23
CA TYR A 696 -0.39 23.86 45.34
C TYR A 696 0.68 24.37 44.38
N ALA A 697 1.90 24.63 44.85
CA ALA A 697 3.03 25.02 44.02
C ALA A 697 3.42 23.94 42.99
N ARG A 698 3.36 22.65 43.35
CA ARG A 698 3.66 21.52 42.45
C ARG A 698 2.67 21.35 41.29
N THR A 699 1.48 21.93 41.38
CA THR A 699 0.39 21.78 40.38
C THR A 699 0.00 23.12 39.75
N ALA A 700 0.49 24.25 40.28
CA ALA A 700 0.26 25.57 39.74
C ALA A 700 1.10 25.76 38.46
N HIS A 701 0.54 26.48 37.48
CA HIS A 701 1.23 26.82 36.24
C HIS A 701 1.82 25.61 35.50
N ARG A 702 1.12 24.47 35.57
CA ARG A 702 1.52 23.23 34.89
C ARG A 702 0.36 22.64 34.11
N ALA A 703 0.69 21.99 33.00
CA ALA A 703 -0.27 21.18 32.24
C ALA A 703 0.35 19.84 31.83
N THR A 704 -0.49 18.82 31.74
CA THR A 704 -0.17 17.50 31.22
C THR A 704 -0.78 17.35 29.84
N VAL A 705 0.02 16.99 28.84
CA VAL A 705 -0.47 16.42 27.59
C VAL A 705 -0.41 14.90 27.72
N LEU A 706 -1.56 14.27 27.83
CA LEU A 706 -1.73 12.82 27.83
C LEU A 706 -1.90 12.34 26.40
N VAL A 707 -1.16 11.31 26.02
CA VAL A 707 -1.32 10.65 24.73
C VAL A 707 -1.61 9.17 24.94
N HIS A 708 -2.78 8.74 24.45
CA HIS A 708 -3.34 7.40 24.71
C HIS A 708 -2.77 6.33 23.78
N GLU A 709 -2.21 6.73 22.64
CA GLU A 709 -1.58 5.79 21.71
C GLU A 709 -0.07 5.69 21.98
N GLU A 710 0.55 4.59 21.50
CA GLU A 710 2.00 4.57 21.36
C GLU A 710 2.38 5.68 20.39
N LEU A 711 2.84 6.80 20.93
CA LEU A 711 3.51 7.83 20.16
C LEU A 711 4.69 7.16 19.47
N ASP A 712 4.61 7.02 18.15
CA ASP A 712 5.82 6.96 17.35
C ASP A 712 6.72 8.11 17.80
N ALA A 713 8.01 7.84 17.97
CA ALA A 713 8.98 8.82 18.44
C ALA A 713 8.95 10.09 17.56
N ALA A 714 8.55 9.99 16.30
CA ALA A 714 8.29 11.12 15.42
C ALA A 714 7.12 12.01 15.88
N VAL A 715 6.00 11.41 16.27
CA VAL A 715 4.82 12.15 16.75
C VAL A 715 5.08 12.76 18.13
N ALA A 716 5.81 12.06 19.01
CA ALA A 716 6.19 12.62 20.31
C ALA A 716 7.00 13.92 20.15
N ARG A 717 8.03 13.89 19.29
CA ARG A 717 8.84 15.08 18.98
C ARG A 717 8.02 16.21 18.34
N LEU A 718 7.04 15.87 17.50
CA LEU A 718 6.13 16.85 16.91
C LEU A 718 5.27 17.54 17.98
N VAL A 719 4.68 16.76 18.90
CA VAL A 719 3.87 17.28 20.00
C VAL A 719 4.73 18.14 20.94
N GLU A 720 5.93 17.68 21.31
CA GLU A 720 6.86 18.46 22.13
C GLU A 720 7.21 19.80 21.48
N ALA A 721 7.54 19.80 20.19
CA ALA A 721 7.87 21.03 19.47
C ALA A 721 6.70 22.03 19.42
N ILE A 722 5.46 21.53 19.23
CA ILE A 722 4.26 22.39 19.22
C ILE A 722 3.97 22.95 20.60
N VAL A 723 4.10 22.12 21.63
CA VAL A 723 3.92 22.54 23.03
C VAL A 723 4.93 23.64 23.36
N GLU A 724 6.21 23.47 23.01
CA GLU A 724 7.25 24.48 23.25
C GLU A 724 6.96 25.80 22.52
N GLU A 725 6.39 25.75 21.31
CA GLU A 725 6.09 26.95 20.52
C GLU A 725 4.78 27.67 20.95
N GLU A 726 3.75 26.91 21.30
CA GLU A 726 2.38 27.41 21.53
C GLU A 726 2.03 27.60 23.00
N ALA A 727 2.73 26.92 23.92
CA ALA A 727 2.48 27.08 25.36
C ALA A 727 2.86 28.48 25.84
N PRO A 728 2.14 29.03 26.84
CA PRO A 728 2.54 30.26 27.49
C PRO A 728 3.88 30.07 28.22
N ALA A 729 4.77 31.06 28.15
CA ALA A 729 6.09 31.01 28.80
C ALA A 729 6.05 30.80 30.33
N HIS A 730 4.90 31.02 30.97
CA HIS A 730 4.73 30.83 32.41
C HIS A 730 4.14 29.46 32.76
N VAL A 731 3.80 28.60 31.80
CA VAL A 731 3.22 27.27 32.04
C VAL A 731 4.23 26.19 31.65
N ASP A 732 4.55 25.29 32.58
CA ASP A 732 5.38 24.12 32.32
C ASP A 732 4.50 22.94 31.87
N VAL A 733 4.76 22.42 30.68
CA VAL A 733 3.93 21.39 30.06
C VAL A 733 4.70 20.08 29.97
N LYS A 734 4.17 19.04 30.60
CA LYS A 734 4.74 17.69 30.57
C LYS A 734 3.98 16.81 29.59
N LEU A 735 4.72 16.03 28.80
CA LEU A 735 4.17 15.00 27.91
C LEU A 735 4.21 13.65 28.62
N ILE A 736 3.08 12.97 28.72
CA ILE A 736 2.98 11.64 29.34
C ILE A 736 2.28 10.67 28.38
N ALA A 737 2.95 9.57 28.06
CA ALA A 737 2.36 8.46 27.32
C ALA A 737 1.56 7.58 28.29
N ALA A 738 0.24 7.51 28.10
CA ALA A 738 -0.63 6.62 28.86
C ALA A 738 -0.48 5.19 28.31
N ARG A 739 0.49 4.42 28.82
CA ARG A 739 0.85 3.09 28.28
C ARG A 739 -0.13 1.97 28.58
N GLN A 740 -1.01 2.16 29.57
CA GLN A 740 -1.94 1.11 30.01
C GLN A 740 -3.38 1.56 29.77
N PRO A 741 -4.20 0.74 29.08
CA PRO A 741 -5.56 1.11 28.68
C PRO A 741 -6.54 1.22 29.85
N LEU A 742 -6.50 0.26 30.75
CA LEU A 742 -7.38 0.17 31.91
C LEU A 742 -6.71 -0.74 32.95
N LEU A 743 -6.53 -0.22 34.16
CA LEU A 743 -6.04 -0.99 35.29
C LEU A 743 -7.19 -1.24 36.26
N VAL A 744 -7.73 -2.45 36.23
CA VAL A 744 -8.80 -2.87 37.15
C VAL A 744 -8.24 -2.93 38.58
N GLY A 745 -8.84 -2.19 39.51
CA GLY A 745 -8.46 -2.16 40.93
C GLY A 745 -7.52 -1.03 41.34
N ILE A 746 -7.12 -0.16 40.41
CA ILE A 746 -6.39 1.09 40.68
C ILE A 746 -7.32 2.25 40.30
N ALA A 747 -7.29 3.37 41.03
CA ALA A 747 -8.10 4.54 40.71
C ALA A 747 -7.80 5.02 39.28
N SER A 748 -8.76 4.83 38.36
CA SER A 748 -8.67 5.20 36.94
C SER A 748 -9.70 6.29 36.62
N LEU A 749 -9.30 7.30 35.85
CA LEU A 749 -10.12 8.40 35.34
C LEU A 749 -10.74 8.02 33.98
N VAL A 750 -12.05 7.74 33.98
CA VAL A 750 -12.81 7.43 32.77
C VAL A 750 -12.66 8.57 31.74
N GLU A 751 -12.35 8.22 30.49
CA GLU A 751 -12.02 9.13 29.37
C GLU A 751 -10.68 9.88 29.43
N VAL A 752 -9.95 9.84 30.56
CA VAL A 752 -8.65 10.54 30.72
C VAL A 752 -7.46 9.59 30.76
N ASP A 753 -7.57 8.45 31.45
CA ASP A 753 -6.54 7.40 31.46
C ASP A 753 -7.12 6.03 31.07
N THR A 754 -8.43 5.98 30.88
CA THR A 754 -9.19 4.77 30.57
C THR A 754 -9.56 4.77 29.09
N TYR A 755 -8.92 3.90 28.31
CA TYR A 755 -9.16 3.72 26.88
C TYR A 755 -9.01 2.25 26.50
N LEU A 756 -9.59 1.80 25.39
CA LEU A 756 -9.45 0.42 24.93
C LEU A 756 -8.35 0.32 23.87
N ARG A 757 -7.45 -0.67 23.99
CA ARG A 757 -6.46 -1.01 22.96
C ARG A 757 -6.27 -2.51 22.85
N GLU A 758 -5.69 -2.92 21.72
CA GLU A 758 -5.21 -4.29 21.53
C GLU A 758 -4.03 -4.59 22.48
N PRO A 759 -3.94 -5.81 23.04
CA PRO A 759 -2.82 -6.22 23.89
C PRO A 759 -1.47 -6.03 23.19
N PRO A 760 -0.41 -5.58 23.90
CA PRO A 760 0.90 -5.45 23.28
C PRO A 760 1.41 -6.81 22.81
N ALA A 761 2.07 -6.82 21.64
CA ALA A 761 2.67 -8.04 21.09
C ALA A 761 3.77 -8.57 22.02
N VAL A 762 3.76 -9.89 22.22
CA VAL A 762 4.78 -10.63 22.98
C VAL A 762 6.11 -10.55 22.22
N ARG A 763 7.19 -10.12 22.88
CA ARG A 763 8.53 -10.01 22.27
C ARG A 763 9.49 -11.07 22.81
N VAL A 764 10.48 -11.44 22.01
CA VAL A 764 11.59 -12.29 22.46
C VAL A 764 12.39 -11.53 23.53
N ALA A 765 12.63 -12.19 24.66
CA ALA A 765 13.37 -11.64 25.78
C ALA A 765 14.79 -11.26 25.33
N ARG A 766 15.17 -10.01 25.59
CA ARG A 766 16.50 -9.48 25.31
C ARG A 766 17.19 -9.14 26.62
N ILE A 767 18.44 -9.58 26.76
CA ILE A 767 19.30 -9.24 27.89
C ILE A 767 19.40 -7.71 27.99
N ASP A 768 19.35 -7.16 29.21
CA ASP A 768 19.39 -5.73 29.55
C ASP A 768 18.22 -4.85 29.06
N ILE A 769 17.27 -5.42 28.30
CA ILE A 769 16.10 -4.69 27.77
C ILE A 769 14.81 -5.20 28.42
N SER A 770 14.64 -6.52 28.45
CA SER A 770 13.43 -7.18 28.92
C SER A 770 13.36 -7.21 30.44
N ARG A 771 12.17 -6.95 30.99
CA ARG A 771 11.90 -7.04 32.44
C ARG A 771 10.95 -8.19 32.72
N ILE A 772 11.28 -9.01 33.71
CA ILE A 772 10.47 -10.14 34.15
C ILE A 772 9.06 -9.64 34.53
N GLY A 773 8.02 -10.38 34.11
CA GLY A 773 6.62 -10.06 34.38
C GLY A 773 5.97 -9.04 33.45
N ARG A 774 6.68 -8.52 32.44
CA ARG A 774 6.14 -7.54 31.46
C ARG A 774 5.79 -8.10 30.08
N GLY A 775 5.65 -9.43 29.96
CA GLY A 775 5.12 -10.08 28.76
C GLY A 775 6.14 -10.51 27.71
N ASP A 776 7.44 -10.27 27.90
CA ASP A 776 8.49 -10.82 27.02
C ASP A 776 8.73 -12.31 27.31
N VAL A 777 9.03 -13.12 26.28
CA VAL A 777 9.20 -14.59 26.37
C VAL A 777 10.54 -15.06 25.82
N ILE A 778 11.08 -16.14 26.38
CA ILE A 778 12.26 -16.82 25.82
C ILE A 778 11.76 -17.76 24.71
N GLU A 779 12.33 -17.66 23.50
CA GLU A 779 11.99 -18.51 22.36
C GLU A 779 13.21 -19.32 21.89
N GLY A 780 13.00 -20.59 21.52
CA GLY A 780 13.99 -21.43 20.85
C GLY A 780 14.11 -21.12 19.34
N GLY A 781 15.16 -21.66 18.71
CA GLY A 781 15.55 -21.34 17.34
C GLY A 781 14.57 -21.81 16.26
N ALA A 782 13.66 -22.75 16.56
CA ALA A 782 12.64 -23.28 15.65
C ALA A 782 13.17 -23.83 14.31
N ALA A 783 14.38 -24.41 14.28
CA ALA A 783 15.00 -24.90 13.05
C ALA A 783 14.72 -26.40 12.80
N PHE A 784 14.47 -26.80 11.56
CA PHE A 784 14.34 -28.22 11.18
C PHE A 784 15.64 -29.00 11.41
N ASP A 785 16.79 -28.37 11.12
CA ASP A 785 18.10 -28.90 11.50
C ASP A 785 18.48 -28.35 12.88
N TRP A 786 18.07 -29.06 13.94
CA TRP A 786 18.29 -28.68 15.35
C TRP A 786 19.78 -28.46 15.70
N ARG A 787 20.71 -28.94 14.86
CA ARG A 787 22.14 -28.69 15.03
C ARG A 787 22.50 -27.21 14.87
N LEU A 788 21.63 -26.40 14.27
CA LEU A 788 21.75 -24.94 14.23
C LEU A 788 21.60 -24.31 15.62
N GLU A 789 20.78 -24.90 16.48
CA GLU A 789 20.46 -24.37 17.82
C GLU A 789 21.52 -24.74 18.86
N ALA A 790 22.22 -25.87 18.65
CA ALA A 790 23.25 -26.38 19.56
C ALA A 790 24.56 -25.55 19.55
N GLY A 791 24.63 -24.49 18.75
CA GLY A 791 25.78 -23.60 18.67
C GLY A 791 26.88 -24.11 17.74
N VAL A 792 27.10 -23.34 16.66
CA VAL A 792 28.46 -23.01 16.20
C VAL A 792 28.89 -21.75 16.93
#